data_AF-A0A2J8XXW0-F1
#
_entry.id   AF-A0A2J8XXW0-F1
#
_cell.length_a   1.000
_cell.length_b   1.000
_cell.length_c   1.000
_cell.angle_alpha   90.00
_cell.angle_beta   90.00
_cell.angle_gamma   90.00
#
_symmetry.space_group_name_H-M   'P 1'
#
loop_
_entity.id
_entity.type
_entity.pdbx_description
1 polymer ?
#
loop_
_entity_poly.entity_id
_entity_poly.type
_entity_poly.pdbx_seq_one_letter_code
_entity_poly.pdbx_strand_id
1 'polypeptide(L)'
;LVTACAMQAFHSLFHARPGLSTLSAELNAQIITALYDYVPSENDLQPLLAWLKVMEKAHINLVRLQWDLGLGHLPRFFGTAVTCLLSPHSQVVTAATQSLKEILKECVAPHMADIGSVTSSASGPAQSVAKMFRAVEEGLTYKFHAAWSSVLQLLCVFFEACGRQAHPVMRKCLQSLCDLRLSPHFPHTAALDQAVGAAVTSMGPEVVLQAVPLEIDGSEETLDFPRSWLLPVIRDHVQETRLGFFTTYFLPLANTLKSKAMDLAQAGSTVESKIYDTLQWQIWTLLPGFCTRPTDVAISFKGLARTLGTAISERPDLRVTVCQALRTLITKGCQAEADRAEVSRFAKNFLPILFNLYGQPVAAGDTPAPRRAVLETIRTYLTITDTQLVNSLLEKASEKVLDPASSDFTRLSVLDLVVALAPCADEAAISKLYFTIQPYLESKAHGVQKKAYRVLEEVCASPQGPGALFVQSHLEDLKKTLLDSLRSTSSPAKRPRLKCLLHIVRKLSAEHEEFITALVPEVILCTKEVSVGARKNAFALLVEMGHAFLRFGSNQEEALQRYLILIYPGLVGAVTMVSCSILALTHLLFEFKGLMGTSTVEQLLENVCLLLASRTRDVVKSALGFIKVAVTVMDVAHLAKHVQLVMEAIGKLSDDMRRHFRMKLRNLFTKFIRKFGFELVKRLLPEEYHKVLVNIRKAEARAKRHRALSQAAMEEDEEEEEEEEPAQGKGDSIEEILADSEDEEDNEEEERSRGKEQRKLARQRSRAWLKEGGGDEPLNFLDPKVAQRVLATQPGPGRGRKKDHGFKVSADGRLIIREEADGNKMEEEEGAKGEDEEMADLMEDVIVRSKKHQKLKHQKEAEEEELEIPPQYQAGGSGIHRPVAKKAMPGAEYKAKKAKGDVKKKGRPDPYAYIPLNRSKLNRRKKMKLQGQFKGLVKAARRGSQVGHKNRRKDRRP
;
A
#
# COMPACT_ATOMS: atom_id res chain seq x y z
N LEU A 1 -3.97 -20.81 54.75
CA LEU A 1 -4.28 -21.07 53.32
C LEU A 1 -4.79 -19.78 52.70
N VAL A 2 -3.98 -19.13 51.86
CA VAL A 2 -4.46 -17.99 51.06
C VAL A 2 -5.17 -18.57 49.84
N THR A 3 -6.46 -18.26 49.68
CA THR A 3 -7.28 -18.78 48.58
C THR A 3 -7.15 -17.92 47.33
N ALA A 4 -7.55 -18.46 46.17
CA ALA A 4 -7.63 -17.68 44.93
C ALA A 4 -8.49 -16.41 45.09
N CYS A 5 -9.58 -16.48 45.86
CA CYS A 5 -10.45 -15.35 46.20
C CYS A 5 -9.70 -14.25 47.00
N ALA A 6 -8.78 -14.63 47.90
CA ALA A 6 -7.97 -13.67 48.63
C ALA A 6 -6.94 -12.98 47.71
N MET A 7 -6.32 -13.71 46.79
CA MET A 7 -5.47 -13.12 45.74
C MET A 7 -6.28 -12.18 44.84
N GLN A 8 -7.50 -12.57 44.46
CA GLN A 8 -8.40 -11.72 43.67
C GLN A 8 -8.76 -10.41 44.40
N ALA A 9 -9.05 -10.48 45.71
CA ALA A 9 -9.30 -9.29 46.54
C ALA A 9 -8.08 -8.36 46.62
N PHE A 10 -6.86 -8.90 46.82
CA PHE A 10 -5.63 -8.10 46.75
C PHE A 10 -5.38 -7.52 45.36
N HIS A 11 -5.67 -8.27 44.29
CA HIS A 11 -5.55 -7.77 42.93
C HIS A 11 -6.50 -6.58 42.70
N SER A 12 -7.77 -6.70 43.07
CA SER A 12 -8.74 -5.59 43.00
C SER A 12 -8.29 -4.37 43.83
N LEU A 13 -7.77 -4.58 45.04
CA LEU A 13 -7.22 -3.51 45.89
C LEU A 13 -6.09 -2.75 45.18
N PHE A 14 -5.10 -3.45 44.64
CA PHE A 14 -3.96 -2.79 43.97
C PHE A 14 -4.32 -2.23 42.59
N HIS A 15 -5.24 -2.87 41.87
CA HIS A 15 -5.77 -2.39 40.59
C HIS A 15 -6.53 -1.07 40.75
N ALA A 16 -7.22 -0.87 41.88
CA ALA A 16 -7.87 0.41 42.23
C ALA A 16 -6.88 1.56 42.52
N ARG A 17 -5.56 1.32 42.51
CA ARG A 17 -4.48 2.32 42.73
C ARG A 17 -4.74 3.24 43.95
N PRO A 18 -4.94 2.68 45.17
CA PRO A 18 -5.31 3.43 46.38
C PRO A 18 -4.24 4.44 46.80
N GLY A 19 -4.66 5.63 47.24
CA GLY A 19 -3.76 6.70 47.69
C GLY A 19 -3.25 6.52 49.14
N LEU A 20 -2.31 7.38 49.55
CA LEU A 20 -1.66 7.34 50.87
C LEU A 20 -2.63 7.34 52.07
N SER A 21 -3.81 7.96 51.92
CA SER A 21 -4.88 8.00 52.93
C SER A 21 -5.64 6.68 53.11
N THR A 22 -5.49 5.74 52.16
CA THR A 22 -6.15 4.42 52.16
C THR A 22 -5.13 3.30 52.35
N LEU A 23 -3.91 3.47 51.81
CA LEU A 23 -2.81 2.53 51.95
C LEU A 23 -1.47 3.29 51.95
N SER A 24 -0.74 3.25 53.06
CA SER A 24 0.61 3.84 53.14
C SER A 24 1.63 3.02 52.34
N ALA A 25 2.74 3.65 51.96
CA ALA A 25 3.84 2.97 51.27
C ALA A 25 4.44 1.85 52.15
N GLU A 26 4.62 2.11 53.45
CA GLU A 26 5.09 1.13 54.43
C GLU A 26 4.17 -0.09 54.52
N LEU A 27 2.84 0.11 54.63
CA LEU A 27 1.89 -0.99 54.73
C LEU A 27 1.81 -1.78 53.42
N ASN A 28 1.92 -1.12 52.25
CA ASN A 28 2.04 -1.81 50.97
C ASN A 28 3.32 -2.66 50.90
N ALA A 29 4.48 -2.12 51.32
CA ALA A 29 5.74 -2.86 51.39
C ALA A 29 5.67 -4.05 52.37
N GLN A 30 4.95 -3.93 53.49
CA GLN A 30 4.68 -5.04 54.42
C GLN A 30 3.79 -6.11 53.78
N ILE A 31 2.70 -5.73 53.10
CA ILE A 31 1.82 -6.69 52.38
C ILE A 31 2.61 -7.42 51.28
N ILE A 32 3.38 -6.70 50.47
CA ILE A 32 4.29 -7.28 49.47
C ILE A 32 5.26 -8.26 50.12
N THR A 33 5.82 -7.92 51.28
CA THR A 33 6.78 -8.79 51.99
C THR A 33 6.11 -10.09 52.46
N ALA A 34 4.93 -10.00 53.06
CA ALA A 34 4.15 -11.14 53.53
C ALA A 34 3.61 -12.02 52.37
N LEU A 35 3.32 -11.44 51.20
CA LEU A 35 2.89 -12.19 50.02
C LEU A 35 3.98 -13.13 49.46
N TYR A 36 5.26 -12.90 49.76
CA TYR A 36 6.32 -13.86 49.41
C TYR A 36 6.28 -15.14 50.25
N ASP A 37 5.70 -15.12 51.45
CA ASP A 37 5.56 -16.32 52.29
C ASP A 37 4.43 -17.25 51.78
N TYR A 38 3.70 -16.78 50.75
CA TYR A 38 2.62 -17.50 50.06
C TYR A 38 2.88 -17.63 48.55
N VAL A 39 4.14 -17.70 48.12
CA VAL A 39 4.51 -18.09 46.74
C VAL A 39 3.96 -19.49 46.45
N PRO A 40 3.10 -19.68 45.42
CA PRO A 40 2.57 -21.00 45.06
C PRO A 40 3.62 -21.91 44.40
N SER A 41 3.34 -23.21 44.28
CA SER A 41 4.22 -24.13 43.56
C SER A 41 4.32 -23.76 42.08
N GLU A 42 5.47 -24.03 41.45
CA GLU A 42 5.68 -23.85 40.00
C GLU A 42 4.75 -24.73 39.13
N ASN A 43 4.09 -25.71 39.75
CA ASN A 43 3.05 -26.58 39.18
C ASN A 43 1.61 -26.04 39.40
N ASP A 44 1.40 -25.13 40.36
CA ASP A 44 0.07 -24.62 40.73
C ASP A 44 -0.33 -23.44 39.83
N LEU A 45 -0.62 -23.77 38.57
CA LEU A 45 -0.90 -22.82 37.47
C LEU A 45 -1.78 -21.62 37.87
N GLN A 46 -3.01 -21.87 38.35
CA GLN A 46 -3.98 -20.80 38.66
C GLN A 46 -3.55 -19.93 39.85
N PRO A 47 -3.18 -20.48 41.02
CA PRO A 47 -2.59 -19.70 42.11
C PRO A 47 -1.37 -18.87 41.70
N LEU A 48 -0.45 -19.43 40.92
CA LEU A 48 0.80 -18.75 40.54
C LEU A 48 0.55 -17.59 39.55
N LEU A 49 -0.36 -17.77 38.59
CA LEU A 49 -0.83 -16.68 37.72
C LEU A 49 -1.46 -15.54 38.53
N ALA A 50 -2.32 -15.87 39.51
CA ALA A 50 -2.93 -14.88 40.39
C ALA A 50 -1.88 -14.16 41.24
N TRP A 51 -0.94 -14.89 41.86
CA TRP A 51 0.15 -14.33 42.66
C TRP A 51 1.01 -13.35 41.85
N LEU A 52 1.42 -13.72 40.63
CA LEU A 52 2.18 -12.85 39.73
C LEU A 52 1.42 -11.54 39.44
N LYS A 53 0.10 -11.62 39.17
CA LYS A 53 -0.73 -10.45 38.88
C LYS A 53 -1.10 -9.60 40.11
N VAL A 54 -1.14 -10.18 41.31
CA VAL A 54 -1.19 -9.40 42.57
C VAL A 54 0.13 -8.64 42.73
N MET A 55 1.26 -9.34 42.67
CA MET A 55 2.58 -8.76 42.91
C MET A 55 2.96 -7.69 41.89
N GLU A 56 2.59 -7.87 40.62
CA GLU A 56 2.72 -6.84 39.57
C GLU A 56 2.05 -5.51 40.00
N LYS A 57 0.74 -5.54 40.31
CA LYS A 57 0.02 -4.32 40.66
C LYS A 57 0.38 -3.78 42.05
N ALA A 58 0.78 -4.65 42.99
CA ALA A 58 1.27 -4.25 44.31
C ALA A 58 2.54 -3.39 44.22
N HIS A 59 3.57 -3.86 43.48
CA HIS A 59 4.82 -3.12 43.30
C HIS A 59 4.62 -1.84 42.47
N ILE A 60 3.78 -1.85 41.44
CA ILE A 60 3.39 -0.63 40.69
C ILE A 60 2.74 0.38 41.63
N ASN A 61 1.83 -0.06 42.51
CA ASN A 61 1.23 0.82 43.50
C ASN A 61 2.24 1.31 44.54
N LEU A 62 3.21 0.49 44.96
CA LEU A 62 4.25 0.89 45.92
C LEU A 62 5.14 1.98 45.32
N VAL A 63 5.67 1.79 44.12
CA VAL A 63 6.55 2.77 43.45
C VAL A 63 5.82 4.09 43.20
N ARG A 64 4.54 4.05 42.82
CA ARG A 64 3.70 5.25 42.67
C ARG A 64 3.44 5.99 43.99
N LEU A 65 3.41 5.30 45.13
CA LEU A 65 3.26 5.94 46.46
C LEU A 65 4.59 6.46 47.00
N GLN A 66 5.68 5.69 46.81
CA GLN A 66 7.04 6.03 47.18
C GLN A 66 8.04 5.25 46.31
N TRP A 67 8.71 5.95 45.39
CA TRP A 67 9.49 5.30 44.33
C TRP A 67 10.82 4.71 44.80
N ASP A 68 11.53 5.37 45.71
CA ASP A 68 12.81 4.92 46.25
C ASP A 68 12.66 3.62 47.07
N LEU A 69 11.66 3.58 47.95
CA LEU A 69 11.27 2.37 48.69
C LEU A 69 10.81 1.26 47.73
N GLY A 70 9.96 1.59 46.76
CA GLY A 70 9.45 0.61 45.80
C GLY A 70 10.55 -0.05 44.95
N LEU A 71 11.50 0.73 44.45
CA LEU A 71 12.69 0.20 43.77
C LEU A 71 13.59 -0.63 44.69
N GLY A 72 13.56 -0.41 46.00
CA GLY A 72 14.21 -1.28 46.99
C GLY A 72 13.65 -2.72 47.01
N HIS A 73 12.35 -2.90 46.78
CA HIS A 73 11.69 -4.21 46.80
C HIS A 73 11.74 -4.97 45.47
N LEU A 74 11.81 -4.27 44.31
CA LEU A 74 11.79 -4.89 42.98
C LEU A 74 12.84 -6.00 42.74
N PRO A 75 14.10 -5.95 43.23
CA PRO A 75 15.08 -7.01 43.00
C PRO A 75 14.62 -8.40 43.50
N ARG A 76 13.84 -8.46 44.59
CA ARG A 76 13.27 -9.73 45.09
C ARG A 76 12.23 -10.28 44.12
N PHE A 77 11.39 -9.42 43.56
CA PHE A 77 10.40 -9.83 42.56
C PHE A 77 11.06 -10.31 41.27
N PHE A 78 12.10 -9.61 40.81
CA PHE A 78 12.83 -9.99 39.59
C PHE A 78 13.50 -11.36 39.73
N GLY A 79 14.08 -11.69 40.89
CA GLY A 79 14.57 -13.04 41.17
C GLY A 79 13.46 -14.10 41.07
N THR A 80 12.36 -13.94 41.81
CA THR A 80 11.26 -14.92 41.87
C THR A 80 10.49 -15.06 40.55
N ALA A 81 10.25 -13.96 39.83
CA ALA A 81 9.56 -14.01 38.54
C ALA A 81 10.47 -14.51 37.41
N VAL A 82 11.80 -14.40 37.52
CA VAL A 82 12.72 -15.08 36.59
C VAL A 82 12.74 -16.58 36.83
N THR A 83 12.71 -17.11 38.07
CA THR A 83 12.62 -18.57 38.26
C THR A 83 11.32 -19.15 37.69
N CYS A 84 10.22 -18.40 37.75
CA CYS A 84 8.95 -18.78 37.09
C CYS A 84 9.06 -18.99 35.56
N LEU A 85 10.12 -18.51 34.90
CA LEU A 85 10.41 -18.81 33.49
C LEU A 85 10.88 -20.26 33.25
N LEU A 86 11.20 -21.02 34.31
CA LEU A 86 11.47 -22.47 34.24
C LEU A 86 10.19 -23.32 34.32
N SER A 87 9.03 -22.74 34.64
CA SER A 87 7.78 -23.48 34.78
C SER A 87 7.40 -24.20 33.48
N PRO A 88 6.93 -25.47 33.54
CA PRO A 88 6.47 -26.20 32.36
C PRO A 88 5.23 -25.58 31.71
N HIS A 89 4.54 -24.66 32.41
CA HIS A 89 3.35 -23.99 31.91
C HIS A 89 3.69 -22.70 31.16
N SER A 90 3.55 -22.72 29.84
CA SER A 90 3.78 -21.55 28.97
C SER A 90 2.97 -20.30 29.38
N GLN A 91 1.81 -20.47 30.00
CA GLN A 91 1.01 -19.39 30.57
C GLN A 91 1.73 -18.68 31.74
N VAL A 92 2.39 -19.43 32.63
CA VAL A 92 3.20 -18.87 33.75
C VAL A 92 4.39 -18.11 33.19
N VAL A 93 5.13 -18.72 32.26
CA VAL A 93 6.27 -18.06 31.58
C VAL A 93 5.83 -16.75 30.91
N THR A 94 4.68 -16.76 30.22
CA THR A 94 4.11 -15.56 29.58
C THR A 94 3.69 -14.50 30.59
N ALA A 95 3.01 -14.89 31.68
CA ALA A 95 2.55 -13.97 32.71
C ALA A 95 3.71 -13.32 33.47
N ALA A 96 4.71 -14.11 33.90
CA ALA A 96 5.91 -13.60 34.54
C ALA A 96 6.68 -12.64 33.63
N THR A 97 6.84 -13.01 32.35
CA THR A 97 7.45 -12.15 31.32
C THR A 97 6.70 -10.82 31.17
N GLN A 98 5.36 -10.84 31.11
CA GLN A 98 4.60 -9.60 30.98
C GLN A 98 4.65 -8.75 32.25
N SER A 99 4.59 -9.36 33.45
CA SER A 99 4.68 -8.64 34.72
C SER A 99 6.02 -7.96 34.92
N LEU A 100 7.11 -8.60 34.51
CA LEU A 100 8.45 -7.99 34.50
C LEU A 100 8.54 -6.82 33.50
N LYS A 101 8.00 -6.96 32.28
CA LYS A 101 7.93 -5.86 31.29
C LYS A 101 7.10 -4.67 31.79
N GLU A 102 5.96 -4.94 32.41
CA GLU A 102 5.06 -3.92 32.96
C GLU A 102 5.78 -3.10 34.04
N ILE A 103 6.46 -3.77 34.98
CA ILE A 103 7.23 -3.10 36.03
C ILE A 103 8.39 -2.29 35.45
N LEU A 104 9.11 -2.78 34.43
CA LEU A 104 10.16 -1.98 33.78
C LEU A 104 9.62 -0.67 33.19
N LYS A 105 8.40 -0.69 32.64
CA LYS A 105 7.76 0.47 32.00
C LYS A 105 7.10 1.44 32.98
N GLU A 106 6.31 0.93 33.93
CA GLU A 106 5.56 1.76 34.90
C GLU A 106 6.42 2.18 36.09
N CYS A 107 7.40 1.36 36.52
CA CYS A 107 8.14 1.59 37.77
C CYS A 107 9.58 2.06 37.60
N VAL A 108 10.25 1.71 36.50
CA VAL A 108 11.70 1.95 36.34
C VAL A 108 11.96 3.07 35.34
N ALA A 109 11.47 2.92 34.10
CA ALA A 109 11.69 3.90 33.02
C ALA A 109 11.41 5.37 33.40
N PRO A 110 10.33 5.72 34.15
CA PRO A 110 10.05 7.11 34.51
C PRO A 110 11.11 7.74 35.43
N HIS A 111 11.74 6.94 36.28
CA HIS A 111 12.67 7.39 37.33
C HIS A 111 14.15 7.23 36.95
N MET A 112 14.47 6.65 35.77
CA MET A 112 15.86 6.46 35.35
C MET A 112 16.66 7.77 35.25
N ALA A 113 16.00 8.90 35.01
CA ALA A 113 16.63 10.22 35.06
C ALA A 113 17.10 10.57 36.48
N ASP A 114 16.25 10.37 37.50
CA ASP A 114 16.52 10.67 38.91
C ASP A 114 17.57 9.72 39.53
N ILE A 115 17.58 8.45 39.07
CA ILE A 115 18.53 7.41 39.51
C ILE A 115 19.97 7.72 39.08
N GLY A 116 20.16 8.41 37.95
CA GLY A 116 21.48 8.67 37.39
C GLY A 116 22.23 7.41 36.96
N SER A 117 23.56 7.53 36.79
CA SER A 117 24.42 6.49 36.21
C SER A 117 24.47 5.21 37.05
N VAL A 118 24.13 4.06 36.45
CA VAL A 118 24.10 2.76 37.12
C VAL A 118 25.39 1.99 36.86
N THR A 119 26.19 1.83 37.91
CA THR A 119 27.48 1.14 37.89
C THR A 119 27.52 -0.03 38.87
N SER A 120 28.49 -0.94 38.73
CA SER A 120 28.65 -2.11 39.62
C SER A 120 28.97 -1.75 41.09
N SER A 121 29.37 -0.51 41.37
CA SER A 121 29.66 0.01 42.72
C SER A 121 28.58 0.96 43.25
N ALA A 122 27.48 1.16 42.52
CA ALA A 122 26.40 2.05 42.94
C ALA A 122 25.65 1.55 44.19
N SER A 123 25.03 2.49 44.90
CA SER A 123 24.18 2.28 46.07
C SER A 123 22.72 2.67 45.79
N GLY A 124 21.82 2.41 46.73
CA GLY A 124 20.41 2.83 46.64
C GLY A 124 19.68 2.29 45.40
N PRO A 125 18.75 3.07 44.80
CA PRO A 125 17.98 2.67 43.62
C PRO A 125 18.81 2.17 42.42
N ALA A 126 19.97 2.77 42.16
CA ALA A 126 20.87 2.33 41.11
C ALA A 126 21.38 0.88 41.34
N GLN A 127 21.65 0.52 42.59
CA GLN A 127 21.99 -0.86 42.95
C GLN A 127 20.83 -1.83 42.74
N SER A 128 19.58 -1.40 42.97
CA SER A 128 18.40 -2.21 42.67
C SER A 128 18.28 -2.50 41.18
N VAL A 129 18.38 -1.47 40.32
CA VAL A 129 18.36 -1.65 38.85
C VAL A 129 19.46 -2.61 38.39
N ALA A 130 20.68 -2.48 38.92
CA ALA A 130 21.78 -3.40 38.62
C ALA A 130 21.51 -4.86 39.06
N LYS A 131 20.87 -5.08 40.23
CA LYS A 131 20.46 -6.41 40.70
C LYS A 131 19.35 -7.01 39.83
N MET A 132 18.34 -6.20 39.48
CA MET A 132 17.22 -6.62 38.61
C MET A 132 17.71 -6.99 37.21
N PHE A 133 18.68 -6.25 36.66
CA PHE A 133 19.29 -6.58 35.37
C PHE A 133 20.06 -7.91 35.45
N ARG A 134 20.90 -8.12 36.47
CA ARG A 134 21.64 -9.38 36.65
C ARG A 134 20.71 -10.60 36.78
N ALA A 135 19.56 -10.46 37.44
CA ALA A 135 18.56 -11.52 37.53
C ALA A 135 18.03 -11.94 36.14
N VAL A 136 17.87 -10.99 35.20
CA VAL A 136 17.48 -11.30 33.81
C VAL A 136 18.67 -11.74 32.95
N GLU A 137 19.88 -11.25 33.21
CA GLU A 137 21.13 -11.69 32.57
C GLU A 137 21.41 -13.18 32.85
N GLU A 138 21.13 -13.67 34.07
CA GLU A 138 21.12 -15.11 34.40
C GLU A 138 20.16 -15.92 33.51
N GLY A 139 19.11 -15.28 32.97
CA GLY A 139 18.19 -15.85 31.99
C GLY A 139 18.84 -16.31 30.69
N LEU A 140 20.06 -15.86 30.38
CA LEU A 140 20.82 -16.32 29.20
C LEU A 140 21.57 -17.64 29.43
N THR A 141 21.65 -18.12 30.68
CA THR A 141 22.27 -19.42 30.98
C THR A 141 21.44 -20.59 30.43
N TYR A 142 22.09 -21.73 30.16
CA TYR A 142 21.46 -22.87 29.48
C TYR A 142 20.26 -23.48 30.23
N LYS A 143 20.18 -23.33 31.57
CA LYS A 143 19.00 -23.70 32.37
C LYS A 143 17.69 -23.09 31.83
N PHE A 144 17.76 -21.90 31.23
CA PHE A 144 16.62 -21.16 30.69
C PHE A 144 16.43 -21.32 29.17
N HIS A 145 17.09 -22.27 28.49
CA HIS A 145 17.04 -22.40 27.02
C HIS A 145 15.61 -22.40 26.44
N ALA A 146 14.65 -23.07 27.10
CA ALA A 146 13.25 -23.11 26.68
C ALA A 146 12.54 -21.73 26.74
N ALA A 147 13.04 -20.81 27.57
CA ALA A 147 12.50 -19.47 27.80
C ALA A 147 13.38 -18.34 27.22
N TRP A 148 14.48 -18.65 26.50
CA TRP A 148 15.36 -17.63 25.90
C TRP A 148 14.62 -16.62 25.02
N SER A 149 13.58 -17.06 24.29
CA SER A 149 12.70 -16.17 23.52
C SER A 149 12.00 -15.10 24.37
N SER A 150 11.70 -15.39 25.64
CA SER A 150 11.12 -14.46 26.61
C SER A 150 12.20 -13.60 27.29
N VAL A 151 13.35 -14.19 27.62
CA VAL A 151 14.51 -13.46 28.18
C VAL A 151 15.03 -12.40 27.21
N LEU A 152 15.13 -12.70 25.91
CA LEU A 152 15.50 -11.71 24.90
C LEU A 152 14.52 -10.53 24.83
N GLN A 153 13.21 -10.79 24.99
CA GLN A 153 12.20 -9.73 25.06
C GLN A 153 12.27 -8.92 26.37
N LEU A 154 12.71 -9.53 27.47
CA LEU A 154 12.96 -8.82 28.73
C LEU A 154 14.19 -7.92 28.62
N LEU A 155 15.28 -8.42 28.03
CA LEU A 155 16.50 -7.65 27.75
C LEU A 155 16.22 -6.48 26.80
N CYS A 156 15.42 -6.69 25.76
CA CYS A 156 14.94 -5.62 24.86
C CYS A 156 14.28 -4.46 25.64
N VAL A 157 13.30 -4.76 26.50
CA VAL A 157 12.61 -3.76 27.32
C VAL A 157 13.53 -3.16 28.40
N PHE A 158 14.49 -3.93 28.93
CA PHE A 158 15.51 -3.42 29.86
C PHE A 158 16.44 -2.39 29.19
N PHE A 159 16.87 -2.65 27.96
CA PHE A 159 17.68 -1.73 27.19
C PHE A 159 16.87 -0.47 26.83
N GLU A 160 15.64 -0.63 26.30
CA GLU A 160 14.71 0.48 26.04
C GLU A 160 14.52 1.38 27.27
N ALA A 161 14.23 0.79 28.44
CA ALA A 161 13.90 1.53 29.65
C ALA A 161 15.12 2.16 30.36
N CYS A 162 16.25 1.44 30.43
CA CYS A 162 17.36 1.78 31.33
C CYS A 162 18.70 2.08 30.61
N GLY A 163 18.80 1.83 29.30
CA GLY A 163 20.07 1.78 28.59
C GLY A 163 20.91 3.06 28.69
N ARG A 164 20.28 4.24 28.70
CA ARG A 164 20.97 5.55 28.77
C ARG A 164 21.86 5.70 30.00
N GLN A 165 21.44 5.16 31.15
CA GLN A 165 22.18 5.23 32.41
C GLN A 165 22.82 3.90 32.81
N ALA A 166 22.26 2.77 32.39
CA ALA A 166 22.69 1.42 32.82
C ALA A 166 23.61 0.71 31.81
N HIS A 167 23.97 1.33 30.69
CA HIS A 167 24.96 0.79 29.77
C HIS A 167 26.28 0.30 30.44
N PRO A 168 26.81 0.87 31.55
CA PRO A 168 28.06 0.39 32.14
C PRO A 168 27.97 -1.05 32.66
N VAL A 169 26.82 -1.46 33.22
CA VAL A 169 26.60 -2.84 33.69
C VAL A 169 26.15 -3.78 32.56
N MET A 170 25.52 -3.23 31.50
CA MET A 170 24.95 -4.02 30.39
C MET A 170 25.98 -4.48 29.33
N ARG A 171 27.21 -3.92 29.29
CA ARG A 171 28.19 -4.23 28.22
C ARG A 171 28.53 -5.71 28.08
N LYS A 172 28.62 -6.46 29.20
CA LYS A 172 28.94 -7.90 29.17
C LYS A 172 27.80 -8.72 28.58
N CYS A 173 26.55 -8.47 28.99
CA CYS A 173 25.37 -9.06 28.36
C CYS A 173 25.34 -8.81 26.84
N LEU A 174 25.68 -7.60 26.37
CA LEU A 174 25.72 -7.31 24.93
C LEU A 174 26.78 -8.14 24.18
N GLN A 175 27.96 -8.33 24.77
CA GLN A 175 28.99 -9.24 24.23
C GLN A 175 28.43 -10.67 24.15
N SER A 176 27.93 -11.21 25.27
CA SER A 176 27.38 -12.57 25.33
C SER A 176 26.19 -12.80 24.40
N LEU A 177 25.36 -11.80 24.13
CA LEU A 177 24.29 -11.87 23.12
C LEU A 177 24.88 -11.98 21.70
N CYS A 178 25.83 -11.11 21.34
CA CYS A 178 26.44 -11.15 20.02
C CYS A 178 27.21 -12.44 19.78
N ASP A 179 27.92 -12.97 20.77
CA ASP A 179 28.64 -14.24 20.69
C ASP A 179 27.67 -15.45 20.63
N LEU A 180 26.56 -15.40 21.38
CA LEU A 180 25.47 -16.39 21.28
C LEU A 180 24.84 -16.40 19.87
N ARG A 181 24.74 -15.24 19.21
CA ARG A 181 24.23 -15.14 17.83
C ARG A 181 25.20 -15.72 16.79
N LEU A 182 26.50 -15.72 17.06
CA LEU A 182 27.51 -16.37 16.23
C LEU A 182 27.50 -17.91 16.40
N SER A 183 26.79 -18.44 17.39
CA SER A 183 26.68 -19.89 17.61
C SER A 183 25.88 -20.58 16.48
N PRO A 184 26.35 -21.72 15.96
CA PRO A 184 25.72 -22.38 14.83
C PRO A 184 24.30 -22.86 15.16
N HIS A 185 23.34 -22.55 14.27
CA HIS A 185 21.91 -22.89 14.39
C HIS A 185 21.14 -22.20 15.54
N PHE A 186 21.58 -21.03 16.02
CA PHE A 186 20.84 -20.27 17.04
C PHE A 186 19.39 -19.95 16.58
N PRO A 187 18.34 -20.36 17.34
CA PRO A 187 16.96 -20.35 16.85
C PRO A 187 16.21 -19.01 17.03
N HIS A 188 16.79 -18.04 17.73
CA HIS A 188 16.10 -16.79 18.13
C HIS A 188 16.77 -15.52 17.58
N THR A 189 17.47 -15.62 16.44
CA THR A 189 18.19 -14.51 15.78
C THR A 189 17.37 -13.23 15.70
N ALA A 190 16.12 -13.27 15.22
CA ALA A 190 15.28 -12.08 15.08
C ALA A 190 14.96 -11.38 16.43
N ALA A 191 14.77 -12.13 17.52
CA ALA A 191 14.53 -11.55 18.84
C ALA A 191 15.81 -10.98 19.48
N LEU A 192 16.97 -11.55 19.12
CA LEU A 192 18.28 -11.06 19.54
C LEU A 192 18.68 -9.80 18.74
N ASP A 193 18.45 -9.78 17.43
CA ASP A 193 18.63 -8.62 16.56
C ASP A 193 17.75 -7.45 17.02
N GLN A 194 16.51 -7.73 17.47
CA GLN A 194 15.65 -6.74 18.10
C GLN A 194 16.22 -6.23 19.44
N ALA A 195 16.72 -7.11 20.32
CA ALA A 195 17.31 -6.70 21.60
C ALA A 195 18.58 -5.85 21.42
N VAL A 196 19.45 -6.22 20.47
CA VAL A 196 20.63 -5.40 20.11
C VAL A 196 20.20 -4.09 19.44
N GLY A 197 19.15 -4.10 18.63
CA GLY A 197 18.51 -2.88 18.10
C GLY A 197 18.00 -1.93 19.19
N ALA A 198 17.33 -2.46 20.21
CA ALA A 198 16.91 -1.71 21.39
C ALA A 198 18.11 -1.11 22.15
N ALA A 199 19.22 -1.82 22.27
CA ALA A 199 20.47 -1.29 22.82
C ALA A 199 21.04 -0.15 21.95
N VAL A 200 20.98 -0.24 20.63
CA VAL A 200 21.41 0.84 19.72
C VAL A 200 20.52 2.08 19.83
N THR A 201 19.19 1.94 19.91
CA THR A 201 18.25 3.05 20.14
C THR A 201 18.44 3.72 21.51
N SER A 202 18.75 2.95 22.56
CA SER A 202 18.79 3.45 23.94
C SER A 202 20.17 3.95 24.39
N MET A 203 21.24 3.23 24.04
CA MET A 203 22.62 3.55 24.45
C MET A 203 23.39 4.32 23.38
N GLY A 204 22.88 4.35 22.15
CA GLY A 204 23.58 4.85 20.98
C GLY A 204 24.56 3.84 20.37
N PRO A 205 24.80 3.89 19.05
CA PRO A 205 25.67 2.95 18.34
C PRO A 205 27.12 2.97 18.84
N GLU A 206 27.62 4.13 19.30
CA GLU A 206 28.96 4.27 19.85
C GLU A 206 29.19 3.38 21.09
N VAL A 207 28.24 3.37 22.03
CA VAL A 207 28.35 2.57 23.26
C VAL A 207 28.25 1.07 22.96
N VAL A 208 27.39 0.69 22.02
CA VAL A 208 27.26 -0.69 21.56
C VAL A 208 28.55 -1.15 20.86
N LEU A 209 29.13 -0.35 19.97
CA LEU A 209 30.36 -0.72 19.24
C LEU A 209 31.63 -0.69 20.12
N GLN A 210 31.65 0.08 21.20
CA GLN A 210 32.70 -0.04 22.23
C GLN A 210 32.57 -1.32 23.08
N ALA A 211 31.40 -1.96 23.13
CA ALA A 211 31.22 -3.26 23.78
C ALA A 211 31.44 -4.41 22.78
N VAL A 212 30.93 -4.27 21.57
CA VAL A 212 30.95 -5.25 20.48
C VAL A 212 31.48 -4.58 19.21
N PRO A 213 32.81 -4.55 19.00
CA PRO A 213 33.40 -4.00 17.79
C PRO A 213 32.87 -4.69 16.53
N LEU A 214 32.82 -3.94 15.41
CA LEU A 214 32.36 -4.46 14.11
C LEU A 214 33.29 -5.54 13.53
N GLU A 215 34.56 -5.59 13.93
CA GLU A 215 35.57 -6.48 13.33
C GLU A 215 35.61 -6.32 11.79
N ILE A 216 35.53 -5.06 11.34
CA ILE A 216 35.73 -4.61 9.96
C ILE A 216 36.64 -3.38 9.99
N ASP A 217 37.78 -3.44 9.32
CA ASP A 217 38.75 -2.34 9.16
C ASP A 217 39.37 -2.22 7.77
N GLY A 218 39.20 -3.21 6.89
CA GLY A 218 39.76 -3.24 5.54
C GLY A 218 41.10 -3.98 5.41
N SER A 219 41.64 -4.55 6.49
CA SER A 219 42.89 -5.35 6.48
C SER A 219 42.66 -6.86 6.35
N GLU A 220 41.41 -7.32 6.25
CA GLU A 220 41.01 -8.71 6.44
C GLU A 220 41.56 -9.66 5.37
N GLU A 221 42.12 -10.78 5.81
CA GLU A 221 42.60 -11.89 4.96
C GLU A 221 41.46 -12.80 4.49
N THR A 222 40.32 -12.80 5.19
CA THR A 222 39.14 -13.62 4.89
C THR A 222 37.87 -12.77 4.79
N LEU A 223 36.95 -13.16 3.91
CA LEU A 223 35.78 -12.36 3.53
C LEU A 223 34.49 -12.75 4.28
N ASP A 224 34.62 -13.39 5.44
CA ASP A 224 33.49 -13.95 6.20
C ASP A 224 32.76 -12.92 7.09
N PHE A 225 33.39 -11.78 7.38
CA PHE A 225 32.85 -10.61 8.09
C PHE A 225 31.78 -10.95 9.16
N PRO A 226 32.13 -11.70 10.23
CA PRO A 226 31.16 -12.39 11.10
C PRO A 226 30.16 -11.45 11.79
N ARG A 227 30.53 -10.18 11.99
CA ARG A 227 29.71 -9.15 12.65
C ARG A 227 29.07 -8.14 11.70
N SER A 228 29.17 -8.33 10.39
CA SER A 228 28.52 -7.51 9.36
C SER A 228 27.00 -7.37 9.54
N TRP A 229 26.33 -8.36 10.17
CA TRP A 229 24.90 -8.30 10.52
C TRP A 229 24.54 -7.14 11.48
N LEU A 230 25.51 -6.58 12.22
CA LEU A 230 25.29 -5.38 13.03
C LEU A 230 24.96 -4.16 12.16
N LEU A 231 25.46 -4.07 10.91
CA LEU A 231 25.20 -2.93 10.04
C LEU A 231 23.69 -2.71 9.77
N PRO A 232 22.89 -3.69 9.29
CA PRO A 232 21.45 -3.50 9.15
C PRO A 232 20.71 -3.32 10.49
N VAL A 233 21.16 -3.95 11.59
CA VAL A 233 20.54 -3.74 12.92
C VAL A 233 20.75 -2.29 13.38
N ILE A 234 21.95 -1.75 13.22
CA ILE A 234 22.28 -0.35 13.48
C ILE A 234 21.48 0.58 12.56
N ARG A 235 21.42 0.27 11.25
CA ARG A 235 20.66 1.06 10.26
C ARG A 235 19.21 1.33 10.67
N ASP A 236 18.54 0.29 11.16
CA ASP A 236 17.10 0.32 11.42
C ASP A 236 16.76 0.85 12.83
N HIS A 237 17.76 1.02 13.71
CA HIS A 237 17.58 1.43 15.11
C HIS A 237 18.38 2.66 15.57
N VAL A 238 19.25 3.26 14.75
CA VAL A 238 19.95 4.50 15.12
C VAL A 238 19.01 5.71 15.07
N GLN A 239 18.97 6.41 16.21
CA GLN A 239 18.33 7.71 16.44
C GLN A 239 18.94 8.33 17.71
N GLU A 240 18.66 9.60 18.00
CA GLU A 240 19.05 10.27 19.28
C GLU A 240 20.55 10.16 19.63
N THR A 241 21.42 10.25 18.61
CA THR A 241 22.86 10.03 18.75
C THR A 241 23.70 11.20 18.24
N ARG A 242 25.01 11.15 18.44
CA ARG A 242 25.96 12.12 17.91
C ARG A 242 26.17 11.88 16.41
N LEU A 243 25.79 12.85 15.58
CA LEU A 243 26.12 12.92 14.15
C LEU A 243 27.65 13.00 13.94
N GLY A 244 28.37 13.57 14.90
CA GLY A 244 29.83 13.57 14.92
C GLY A 244 30.43 12.16 14.90
N PHE A 245 29.80 11.17 15.55
CA PHE A 245 30.31 9.79 15.57
C PHE A 245 30.28 9.13 14.18
N PHE A 246 29.29 9.45 13.34
CA PHE A 246 29.31 9.01 11.94
C PHE A 246 30.52 9.59 11.19
N THR A 247 30.87 10.85 11.48
CA THR A 247 31.97 11.56 10.82
C THR A 247 33.35 11.09 11.29
N THR A 248 33.49 10.65 12.55
CA THR A 248 34.78 10.21 13.12
C THR A 248 35.04 8.70 13.02
N TYR A 249 34.01 7.86 12.98
CA TYR A 249 34.15 6.39 12.94
C TYR A 249 33.72 5.81 11.59
N PHE A 250 32.45 5.99 11.21
CA PHE A 250 31.89 5.34 10.02
C PHE A 250 32.38 5.90 8.69
N LEU A 251 32.57 7.22 8.59
CA LEU A 251 33.02 7.86 7.35
C LEU A 251 34.47 7.48 6.97
N PRO A 252 35.46 7.46 7.89
CA PRO A 252 36.78 6.89 7.60
C PRO A 252 36.70 5.43 7.15
N LEU A 253 35.96 4.58 7.87
CA LEU A 253 35.80 3.15 7.52
C LEU A 253 35.21 2.97 6.10
N ALA A 254 34.16 3.73 5.75
CA ALA A 254 33.59 3.70 4.40
C ALA A 254 34.59 4.13 3.31
N ASN A 255 35.52 5.04 3.62
CA ASN A 255 36.58 5.43 2.69
C ASN A 255 37.65 4.34 2.54
N THR A 256 38.09 3.71 3.64
CA THR A 256 39.06 2.59 3.60
C THR A 256 38.52 1.42 2.78
N LEU A 257 37.29 0.98 3.07
CA LEU A 257 36.64 -0.12 2.35
C LEU A 257 36.39 0.24 0.87
N LYS A 258 36.11 1.52 0.55
CA LYS A 258 36.04 1.99 -0.85
C LYS A 258 37.41 1.92 -1.55
N SER A 259 38.51 2.28 -0.89
CA SER A 259 39.87 2.12 -1.48
C SER A 259 40.13 0.65 -1.77
N LYS A 260 39.99 -0.21 -0.75
CA LYS A 260 40.15 -1.67 -0.88
C LYS A 260 39.32 -2.25 -2.03
N ALA A 261 38.07 -1.79 -2.21
CA ALA A 261 37.22 -2.17 -3.34
C ALA A 261 37.78 -1.72 -4.71
N MET A 262 38.36 -0.52 -4.81
CA MET A 262 38.99 0.00 -6.02
C MET A 262 40.33 -0.67 -6.34
N ASP A 263 41.12 -0.99 -5.32
CA ASP A 263 42.40 -1.68 -5.43
C ASP A 263 42.19 -3.13 -5.91
N LEU A 264 41.21 -3.84 -5.32
CA LEU A 264 40.79 -5.17 -5.76
C LEU A 264 40.13 -5.17 -7.15
N ALA A 265 39.47 -4.08 -7.56
CA ALA A 265 38.96 -3.95 -8.93
C ALA A 265 40.10 -3.87 -9.96
N GLN A 266 41.14 -3.10 -9.65
CA GLN A 266 42.34 -2.98 -10.50
C GLN A 266 43.14 -4.29 -10.56
N ALA A 267 43.19 -5.04 -9.45
CA ALA A 267 43.80 -6.38 -9.39
C ALA A 267 42.98 -7.49 -10.09
N GLY A 268 41.78 -7.20 -10.61
CA GLY A 268 40.91 -8.18 -11.26
C GLY A 268 40.03 -9.01 -10.32
N SER A 269 40.14 -8.82 -9.00
CA SER A 269 39.33 -9.47 -7.95
C SER A 269 37.88 -8.93 -7.90
N THR A 270 37.14 -9.11 -9.00
CA THR A 270 35.80 -8.51 -9.20
C THR A 270 34.71 -8.97 -8.24
N VAL A 271 34.89 -10.10 -7.54
CA VAL A 271 33.95 -10.57 -6.49
C VAL A 271 34.25 -9.89 -5.16
N GLU A 272 35.52 -9.90 -4.76
CA GLU A 272 36.01 -9.33 -3.50
C GLU A 272 35.78 -7.81 -3.48
N SER A 273 36.11 -7.14 -4.59
CA SER A 273 35.80 -5.73 -4.84
C SER A 273 34.32 -5.40 -4.58
N LYS A 274 33.38 -6.22 -5.07
CA LYS A 274 31.94 -6.02 -4.87
C LYS A 274 31.49 -6.25 -3.44
N ILE A 275 32.17 -7.10 -2.67
CA ILE A 275 31.88 -7.30 -1.24
C ILE A 275 32.27 -6.04 -0.46
N TYR A 276 33.48 -5.53 -0.65
CA TYR A 276 33.93 -4.28 -0.04
C TYR A 276 33.10 -3.06 -0.49
N ASP A 277 32.71 -2.98 -1.77
CA ASP A 277 31.82 -1.92 -2.27
C ASP A 277 30.40 -2.01 -1.66
N THR A 278 29.89 -3.23 -1.45
CA THR A 278 28.62 -3.45 -0.73
C THR A 278 28.72 -3.02 0.73
N LEU A 279 29.83 -3.34 1.43
CA LEU A 279 30.03 -2.95 2.83
C LEU A 279 30.12 -1.43 3.01
N GLN A 280 30.90 -0.72 2.18
CA GLN A 280 30.94 0.74 2.26
C GLN A 280 29.59 1.38 1.92
N TRP A 281 28.84 0.82 0.97
CA TRP A 281 27.47 1.28 0.68
C TRP A 281 26.53 1.07 1.87
N GLN A 282 26.61 -0.09 2.54
CA GLN A 282 25.83 -0.36 3.75
C GLN A 282 26.13 0.65 4.87
N ILE A 283 27.40 1.03 5.07
CA ILE A 283 27.78 2.09 6.02
C ILE A 283 27.11 3.43 5.65
N TRP A 284 27.08 3.79 4.37
CA TRP A 284 26.35 4.99 3.95
C TRP A 284 24.83 4.89 4.18
N THR A 285 24.22 3.70 4.15
CA THR A 285 22.80 3.53 4.50
C THR A 285 22.48 3.79 5.98
N LEU A 286 23.48 3.84 6.88
CA LEU A 286 23.27 4.20 8.29
C LEU A 286 22.98 5.69 8.48
N LEU A 287 23.48 6.54 7.58
CA LEU A 287 23.47 8.00 7.75
C LEU A 287 22.08 8.62 7.99
N PRO A 288 20.98 8.21 7.30
CA PRO A 288 19.64 8.72 7.62
C PRO A 288 19.18 8.42 9.06
N GLY A 289 19.65 7.33 9.68
CA GLY A 289 19.43 7.05 11.11
C GLY A 289 20.13 8.07 11.99
N PHE A 290 21.42 8.34 11.73
CA PHE A 290 22.19 9.41 12.40
C PHE A 290 21.58 10.81 12.22
N CYS A 291 20.79 11.03 11.16
CA CYS A 291 20.04 12.27 10.95
C CYS A 291 18.68 12.32 11.69
N THR A 292 18.26 11.25 12.39
CA THR A 292 17.01 11.21 13.17
C THR A 292 17.24 11.67 14.62
N ARG A 293 16.86 12.92 14.89
CA ARG A 293 17.02 13.59 16.20
C ARG A 293 18.46 13.60 16.78
N PRO A 294 19.53 13.83 15.99
CA PRO A 294 20.89 13.93 16.51
C PRO A 294 21.09 15.05 17.55
N THR A 295 22.08 14.89 18.42
CA THR A 295 22.29 15.72 19.61
C THR A 295 23.33 16.83 19.47
N ASP A 296 23.93 17.01 18.29
CA ASP A 296 25.16 17.79 18.08
C ASP A 296 25.26 18.47 16.69
N VAL A 297 24.13 18.72 16.01
CA VAL A 297 24.12 19.15 14.60
C VAL A 297 24.87 20.47 14.38
N ALA A 298 24.60 21.50 15.19
CA ALA A 298 25.26 22.80 15.10
C ALA A 298 26.80 22.75 15.21
N ILE A 299 27.36 21.69 15.81
CA ILE A 299 28.82 21.48 15.93
C ILE A 299 29.31 20.59 14.76
N SER A 300 28.64 19.47 14.53
CA SER A 300 29.17 18.38 13.70
C SER A 300 28.79 18.48 12.22
N PHE A 301 27.70 19.16 11.86
CA PHE A 301 27.25 19.25 10.46
C PHE A 301 28.28 19.94 9.54
N LYS A 302 29.00 20.96 10.05
CA LYS A 302 30.05 21.66 9.31
C LYS A 302 31.13 20.74 8.73
N GLY A 303 31.54 19.73 9.50
CA GLY A 303 32.55 18.75 9.07
C GLY A 303 32.03 17.78 8.01
N LEU A 304 30.75 17.41 8.11
CA LEU A 304 30.10 16.45 7.23
C LEU A 304 29.63 17.09 5.90
N ALA A 305 29.20 18.36 5.91
CA ALA A 305 28.51 19.01 4.80
C ALA A 305 29.26 19.00 3.47
N ARG A 306 30.59 19.22 3.47
CA ARG A 306 31.40 19.16 2.25
C ARG A 306 31.36 17.76 1.62
N THR A 307 31.54 16.73 2.45
CA THR A 307 31.52 15.33 2.03
C THR A 307 30.17 14.93 1.45
N LEU A 308 29.06 15.40 2.01
CA LEU A 308 27.72 15.15 1.45
C LEU A 308 27.54 15.83 0.10
N GLY A 309 28.03 17.06 -0.09
CA GLY A 309 27.99 17.76 -1.37
C GLY A 309 28.80 17.05 -2.47
N THR A 310 30.00 16.59 -2.13
CA THR A 310 30.84 15.74 -3.00
C THR A 310 30.13 14.43 -3.34
N ALA A 311 29.61 13.70 -2.34
CA ALA A 311 28.91 12.43 -2.56
C ALA A 311 27.65 12.58 -3.44
N ILE A 312 26.84 13.63 -3.22
CA ILE A 312 25.68 13.93 -4.09
C ILE A 312 26.13 14.18 -5.54
N SER A 313 27.24 14.90 -5.73
CA SER A 313 27.76 15.25 -7.06
C SER A 313 28.34 14.04 -7.79
N GLU A 314 29.27 13.33 -7.14
CA GLU A 314 30.18 12.36 -7.78
C GLU A 314 29.73 10.89 -7.66
N ARG A 315 28.82 10.55 -6.73
CA ARG A 315 28.43 9.15 -6.42
C ARG A 315 26.95 8.87 -6.70
N PRO A 316 26.57 8.47 -7.94
CA PRO A 316 25.18 8.18 -8.31
C PRO A 316 24.47 7.17 -7.39
N ASP A 317 25.23 6.19 -6.90
CA ASP A 317 24.84 5.14 -5.98
C ASP A 317 24.42 5.66 -4.58
N LEU A 318 25.04 6.75 -4.12
CA LEU A 318 24.74 7.38 -2.83
C LEU A 318 23.70 8.51 -2.91
N ARG A 319 23.42 9.05 -4.10
CA ARG A 319 22.56 10.25 -4.27
C ARG A 319 21.23 10.14 -3.54
N VAL A 320 20.56 8.98 -3.61
CA VAL A 320 19.26 8.75 -2.95
C VAL A 320 19.42 8.74 -1.43
N THR A 321 20.41 8.00 -0.92
CA THR A 321 20.70 7.84 0.52
C THR A 321 21.10 9.16 1.17
N VAL A 322 21.98 9.95 0.55
CA VAL A 322 22.40 11.26 1.08
C VAL A 322 21.28 12.30 0.95
N CYS A 323 20.47 12.25 -0.13
CA CYS A 323 19.25 13.05 -0.22
C CYS A 323 18.26 12.71 0.91
N GLN A 324 18.06 11.43 1.22
CA GLN A 324 17.22 10.99 2.34
C GLN A 324 17.78 11.50 3.67
N ALA A 325 19.09 11.36 3.91
CA ALA A 325 19.74 11.87 5.11
C ALA A 325 19.53 13.37 5.33
N LEU A 326 19.75 14.19 4.30
CA LEU A 326 19.48 15.64 4.37
C LEU A 326 18.00 15.93 4.67
N ARG A 327 17.06 15.22 4.05
CA ARG A 327 15.63 15.40 4.35
C ARG A 327 15.30 14.99 5.79
N THR A 328 15.83 13.88 6.28
CA THR A 328 15.62 13.42 7.65
C THR A 328 16.23 14.39 8.67
N LEU A 329 17.42 14.93 8.40
CA LEU A 329 18.06 15.93 9.24
C LEU A 329 17.20 17.19 9.37
N ILE A 330 16.69 17.71 8.25
CA ILE A 330 15.90 18.95 8.25
C ILE A 330 14.49 18.72 8.85
N THR A 331 13.86 17.56 8.62
CA THR A 331 12.49 17.28 9.09
C THR A 331 12.39 16.68 10.49
N LYS A 332 13.48 16.09 11.02
CA LYS A 332 13.50 15.43 12.34
C LYS A 332 14.69 15.79 13.22
N GLY A 333 15.79 16.28 12.67
CA GLY A 333 17.04 16.55 13.38
C GLY A 333 17.23 17.99 13.84
N CYS A 334 16.91 18.98 12.99
CA CYS A 334 16.99 20.40 13.30
C CYS A 334 15.87 20.86 14.27
N GLN A 335 15.86 20.33 15.49
CA GLN A 335 14.85 20.66 16.51
C GLN A 335 15.16 21.98 17.22
N ALA A 336 16.44 22.32 17.43
CA ALA A 336 16.83 23.63 17.93
C ALA A 336 17.07 24.61 16.76
N GLU A 337 16.77 25.89 16.98
CA GLU A 337 16.94 26.91 15.95
C GLU A 337 18.42 27.12 15.57
N ALA A 338 19.36 26.83 16.48
CA ALA A 338 20.80 26.81 16.18
C ALA A 338 21.17 25.72 15.16
N ASP A 339 20.59 24.53 15.27
CA ASP A 339 20.80 23.43 14.31
C ASP A 339 20.17 23.77 12.96
N ARG A 340 18.99 24.39 12.97
CA ARG A 340 18.31 24.87 11.76
C ARG A 340 19.13 25.94 11.05
N ALA A 341 19.68 26.91 11.78
CA ALA A 341 20.52 27.98 11.25
C ALA A 341 21.84 27.43 10.66
N GLU A 342 22.51 26.49 11.35
CA GLU A 342 23.75 25.90 10.85
C GLU A 342 23.53 25.08 9.56
N VAL A 343 22.44 24.29 9.48
CA VAL A 343 22.12 23.58 8.23
C VAL A 343 21.69 24.57 7.13
N SER A 344 20.86 25.57 7.46
CA SER A 344 20.44 26.64 6.53
C SER A 344 21.63 27.36 5.89
N ARG A 345 22.71 27.61 6.65
CA ARG A 345 23.95 28.26 6.16
C ARG A 345 24.57 27.56 4.95
N PHE A 346 24.33 26.26 4.77
CA PHE A 346 24.82 25.49 3.61
C PHE A 346 23.82 25.40 2.44
N ALA A 347 22.62 25.98 2.53
CA ALA A 347 21.63 26.00 1.44
C ALA A 347 22.25 26.56 0.13
N LYS A 348 23.06 27.62 0.24
CA LYS A 348 23.81 28.22 -0.88
C LYS A 348 24.82 27.29 -1.57
N ASN A 349 25.21 26.21 -0.92
CA ASN A 349 26.10 25.18 -1.48
C ASN A 349 25.30 23.98 -2.01
N PHE A 350 24.32 23.49 -1.23
CA PHE A 350 23.53 22.31 -1.61
C PHE A 350 22.49 22.58 -2.71
N LEU A 351 21.79 23.71 -2.67
CA LEU A 351 20.74 24.00 -3.66
C LEU A 351 21.30 24.06 -5.10
N PRO A 352 22.43 24.74 -5.41
CA PRO A 352 23.00 24.70 -6.76
C PRO A 352 23.39 23.28 -7.23
N ILE A 353 23.96 22.45 -6.35
CA ILE A 353 24.30 21.05 -6.67
C ILE A 353 23.02 20.26 -7.03
N LEU A 354 22.00 20.36 -6.18
CA LEU A 354 20.71 19.69 -6.40
C LEU A 354 19.98 20.22 -7.65
N PHE A 355 20.06 21.53 -7.91
CA PHE A 355 19.49 22.15 -9.11
C PHE A 355 20.18 21.66 -10.38
N ASN A 356 21.50 21.56 -10.39
CA ASN A 356 22.26 21.04 -11.53
C ASN A 356 21.95 19.57 -11.81
N LEU A 357 21.86 18.72 -10.77
CA LEU A 357 21.43 17.32 -10.90
C LEU A 357 19.97 17.19 -11.34
N TYR A 358 19.11 18.15 -10.98
CA TYR A 358 17.74 18.22 -11.51
C TYR A 358 17.66 18.85 -12.91
N GLY A 359 18.67 19.60 -13.33
CA GLY A 359 18.79 20.14 -14.70
C GLY A 359 19.22 19.10 -15.73
N GLN A 360 19.91 18.04 -15.30
CA GLN A 360 20.42 16.99 -16.18
C GLN A 360 19.32 16.04 -16.70
N PRO A 361 19.39 15.60 -17.98
CA PRO A 361 18.52 14.55 -18.51
C PRO A 361 18.82 13.20 -17.85
N VAL A 362 17.80 12.37 -17.70
CA VAL A 362 17.95 10.99 -17.22
C VAL A 362 18.50 10.14 -18.36
N ALA A 363 19.59 9.40 -18.11
CA ALA A 363 20.21 8.56 -19.13
C ALA A 363 19.29 7.40 -19.56
N ALA A 364 19.52 6.87 -20.78
CA ALA A 364 18.71 5.79 -21.33
C ALA A 364 18.92 4.46 -20.59
N GLY A 365 18.10 4.22 -19.56
CA GLY A 365 18.16 3.04 -18.69
C GLY A 365 18.00 3.38 -17.20
N ASP A 366 18.30 4.63 -16.82
CA ASP A 366 18.21 5.08 -15.42
C ASP A 366 16.77 5.16 -14.91
N THR A 367 16.58 4.83 -13.63
CA THR A 367 15.28 4.95 -12.99
C THR A 367 14.94 6.44 -12.70
N PRO A 368 13.67 6.87 -12.80
CA PRO A 368 13.29 8.23 -12.41
C PRO A 368 13.38 8.53 -10.88
N ALA A 369 13.83 7.59 -10.06
CA ALA A 369 13.78 7.71 -8.60
C ALA A 369 14.77 8.75 -8.03
N PRO A 370 16.06 8.81 -8.42
CA PRO A 370 16.99 9.82 -7.91
C PRO A 370 16.53 11.24 -8.22
N ARG A 371 16.02 11.48 -9.44
CA ARG A 371 15.47 12.78 -9.85
C ARG A 371 14.28 13.23 -8.99
N ARG A 372 13.43 12.31 -8.53
CA ARG A 372 12.34 12.61 -7.58
C ARG A 372 12.90 12.93 -6.19
N ALA A 373 13.82 12.11 -5.70
CA ALA A 373 14.46 12.33 -4.39
C ALA A 373 15.18 13.68 -4.32
N VAL A 374 15.87 14.09 -5.39
CA VAL A 374 16.51 15.42 -5.50
C VAL A 374 15.48 16.55 -5.40
N LEU A 375 14.37 16.50 -6.13
CA LEU A 375 13.31 17.53 -6.06
C LEU A 375 12.61 17.58 -4.70
N GLU A 376 12.48 16.44 -4.03
CA GLU A 376 11.99 16.35 -2.66
C GLU A 376 12.98 17.03 -1.70
N THR A 377 14.29 16.74 -1.82
CA THR A 377 15.33 17.38 -0.99
C THR A 377 15.40 18.89 -1.21
N ILE A 378 15.22 19.34 -2.45
CA ILE A 378 15.10 20.77 -2.79
C ILE A 378 13.97 21.41 -2.00
N ARG A 379 12.74 20.87 -2.06
CA ARG A 379 11.60 21.41 -1.29
C ARG A 379 11.88 21.43 0.21
N THR A 380 12.47 20.37 0.75
CA THR A 380 12.82 20.31 2.18
C THR A 380 13.89 21.32 2.57
N TYR A 381 14.90 21.58 1.73
CA TYR A 381 15.88 22.63 2.03
C TYR A 381 15.27 24.03 1.97
N LEU A 382 14.34 24.27 1.03
CA LEU A 382 13.68 25.57 0.89
C LEU A 382 12.87 25.97 2.13
N THR A 383 12.31 25.02 2.90
CA THR A 383 11.60 25.35 4.17
C THR A 383 12.51 25.82 5.31
N ILE A 384 13.84 25.81 5.11
CA ILE A 384 14.82 26.37 6.04
C ILE A 384 15.76 27.40 5.39
N THR A 385 15.56 27.72 4.11
CA THR A 385 16.45 28.63 3.37
C THR A 385 16.01 30.08 3.59
N ASP A 386 16.98 30.98 3.76
CA ASP A 386 16.73 32.42 3.85
C ASP A 386 16.03 32.98 2.59
N THR A 387 15.07 33.90 2.80
CA THR A 387 14.23 34.45 1.73
C THR A 387 15.02 35.23 0.67
N GLN A 388 16.10 35.93 1.03
CA GLN A 388 16.92 36.65 0.05
C GLN A 388 17.61 35.66 -0.89
N LEU A 389 18.11 34.54 -0.34
CA LEU A 389 18.65 33.45 -1.14
C LEU A 389 17.58 32.81 -2.03
N VAL A 390 16.38 32.52 -1.51
CA VAL A 390 15.24 31.99 -2.31
C VAL A 390 14.91 32.92 -3.48
N ASN A 391 14.75 34.23 -3.22
CA ASN A 391 14.47 35.24 -4.24
C ASN A 391 15.56 35.25 -5.33
N SER A 392 16.84 35.28 -4.95
CA SER A 392 17.96 35.30 -5.91
C SER A 392 18.08 34.01 -6.74
N LEU A 393 17.61 32.88 -6.22
CA LEU A 393 17.52 31.61 -6.94
C LEU A 393 16.29 31.58 -7.88
N LEU A 394 15.18 32.16 -7.45
CA LEU A 394 13.96 32.31 -8.25
C LEU A 394 14.15 33.26 -9.44
N GLU A 395 14.90 34.35 -9.26
CA GLU A 395 15.26 35.28 -10.31
C GLU A 395 16.11 34.58 -11.40
N LYS A 396 17.21 33.93 -11.01
CA LYS A 396 18.07 33.15 -11.93
C LYS A 396 17.33 31.99 -12.61
N ALA A 397 16.38 31.36 -11.91
CA ALA A 397 15.51 30.36 -12.51
C ALA A 397 14.57 30.98 -13.56
N SER A 398 14.04 32.18 -13.30
CA SER A 398 13.16 32.91 -14.23
C SER A 398 13.92 33.36 -15.48
N GLU A 399 15.12 33.92 -15.32
CA GLU A 399 16.06 34.22 -16.43
C GLU A 399 16.30 32.98 -17.30
N LYS A 400 16.57 31.83 -16.68
CA LYS A 400 16.86 30.58 -17.40
C LYS A 400 15.63 29.90 -18.03
N VAL A 401 14.41 30.33 -17.69
CA VAL A 401 13.18 29.94 -18.41
C VAL A 401 12.96 30.83 -19.64
N LEU A 402 13.21 32.13 -19.51
CA LEU A 402 13.14 33.12 -20.59
C LEU A 402 14.20 32.91 -21.67
N ASP A 403 15.38 32.39 -21.29
CA ASP A 403 16.50 32.08 -22.19
C ASP A 403 16.06 31.25 -23.43
N PRO A 404 16.20 31.81 -24.66
CA PRO A 404 15.83 31.10 -25.88
C PRO A 404 16.79 29.96 -26.22
N ALA A 405 18.04 29.98 -25.74
CA ALA A 405 19.01 28.92 -25.95
C ALA A 405 18.79 27.70 -25.02
N SER A 406 17.91 27.81 -24.02
CA SER A 406 17.58 26.68 -23.16
C SER A 406 16.71 25.65 -23.88
N SER A 407 17.12 24.38 -23.81
CA SER A 407 16.34 23.26 -24.37
C SER A 407 14.98 23.13 -23.69
N ASP A 408 13.99 22.54 -24.37
CA ASP A 408 12.67 22.28 -23.78
C ASP A 408 12.76 21.42 -22.51
N PHE A 409 13.69 20.47 -22.45
CA PHE A 409 13.93 19.68 -21.24
C PHE A 409 14.47 20.55 -20.10
N THR A 410 15.44 21.43 -20.39
CA THR A 410 16.00 22.38 -19.42
C THR A 410 14.89 23.32 -18.92
N ARG A 411 14.14 23.95 -19.83
CA ARG A 411 13.04 24.88 -19.50
C ARG A 411 11.97 24.22 -18.64
N LEU A 412 11.54 23.00 -18.97
CA LEU A 412 10.58 22.23 -18.16
C LEU A 412 11.15 21.79 -16.80
N SER A 413 12.46 21.58 -16.69
CA SER A 413 13.15 21.24 -15.44
C SER A 413 13.25 22.45 -14.52
N VAL A 414 13.71 23.60 -15.04
CA VAL A 414 13.78 24.85 -14.28
C VAL A 414 12.38 25.30 -13.86
N LEU A 415 11.36 25.13 -14.71
CA LEU A 415 9.96 25.37 -14.32
C LEU A 415 9.47 24.47 -13.16
N ASP A 416 9.95 23.23 -13.00
CA ASP A 416 9.66 22.43 -11.79
C ASP A 416 10.41 22.94 -10.53
N LEU A 417 11.55 23.62 -10.70
CA LEU A 417 12.26 24.32 -9.63
C LEU A 417 11.54 25.62 -9.24
N VAL A 418 11.08 26.41 -10.21
CA VAL A 418 10.24 27.61 -9.99
C VAL A 418 8.97 27.24 -9.20
N VAL A 419 8.31 26.13 -9.55
CA VAL A 419 7.16 25.59 -8.80
C VAL A 419 7.52 25.18 -7.36
N ALA A 420 8.78 24.88 -7.05
CA ALA A 420 9.24 24.61 -5.68
C ALA A 420 9.69 25.87 -4.93
N LEU A 421 10.22 26.87 -5.64
CA LEU A 421 10.72 28.14 -5.09
C LEU A 421 9.61 29.14 -4.77
N ALA A 422 8.60 29.26 -5.63
CA ALA A 422 7.59 30.33 -5.53
C ALA A 422 6.83 30.40 -4.18
N PRO A 423 6.47 29.28 -3.50
CA PRO A 423 5.81 29.35 -2.19
C PRO A 423 6.72 29.81 -1.03
N CYS A 424 8.03 29.91 -1.26
CA CYS A 424 9.03 30.31 -0.27
C CYS A 424 9.62 31.71 -0.53
N ALA A 425 9.16 32.39 -1.58
CA ALA A 425 9.60 33.73 -1.96
C ALA A 425 8.71 34.83 -1.35
N ASP A 426 9.16 36.08 -1.39
CA ASP A 426 8.34 37.23 -0.95
C ASP A 426 7.35 37.72 -2.04
N GLU A 427 6.48 38.68 -1.66
CA GLU A 427 5.42 39.18 -2.55
C GLU A 427 5.99 39.90 -3.78
N ALA A 428 7.12 40.60 -3.66
CA ALA A 428 7.74 41.30 -4.79
C ALA A 428 8.33 40.30 -5.80
N ALA A 429 9.00 39.26 -5.31
CA ALA A 429 9.53 38.18 -6.14
C ALA A 429 8.41 37.35 -6.79
N ILE A 430 7.32 37.06 -6.06
CA ILE A 430 6.12 36.40 -6.61
C ILE A 430 5.45 37.28 -7.69
N SER A 431 5.36 38.61 -7.47
CA SER A 431 4.79 39.54 -8.45
C SER A 431 5.63 39.60 -9.74
N LYS A 432 6.96 39.72 -9.62
CA LYS A 432 7.88 39.66 -10.77
C LYS A 432 7.78 38.32 -11.51
N LEU A 433 7.66 37.22 -10.77
CA LEU A 433 7.44 35.90 -11.35
C LEU A 433 6.11 35.80 -12.11
N TYR A 434 5.03 36.37 -11.57
CA TYR A 434 3.70 36.34 -12.20
C TYR A 434 3.72 36.92 -13.62
N PHE A 435 4.21 38.15 -13.78
CA PHE A 435 4.34 38.78 -15.09
C PHE A 435 5.29 38.01 -16.03
N THR A 436 6.32 37.35 -15.47
CA THR A 436 7.23 36.50 -16.24
C THR A 436 6.55 35.24 -16.79
N ILE A 437 5.62 34.63 -16.04
CA ILE A 437 4.91 33.40 -16.48
C ILE A 437 3.59 33.67 -17.21
N GLN A 438 3.04 34.89 -17.14
CA GLN A 438 1.75 35.24 -17.73
C GLN A 438 1.63 34.84 -19.21
N PRO A 439 2.62 35.09 -20.10
CA PRO A 439 2.55 34.67 -21.51
C PRO A 439 2.55 33.14 -21.69
N TYR A 440 3.06 32.38 -20.71
CA TYR A 440 3.11 30.93 -20.78
C TYR A 440 1.78 30.26 -20.46
N LEU A 441 0.83 30.94 -19.82
CA LEU A 441 -0.53 30.45 -19.55
C LEU A 441 -1.31 30.18 -20.86
N GLU A 442 -0.93 30.83 -21.95
CA GLU A 442 -1.50 30.68 -23.29
C GLU A 442 -0.63 29.83 -24.23
N SER A 443 0.51 29.31 -23.75
CA SER A 443 1.51 28.69 -24.61
C SER A 443 1.00 27.42 -25.30
N LYS A 444 1.19 27.36 -26.63
CA LYS A 444 0.95 26.15 -27.44
C LYS A 444 1.79 24.96 -26.98
N ALA A 445 2.93 25.19 -26.31
CA ALA A 445 3.73 24.14 -25.69
C ALA A 445 3.05 23.64 -24.40
N HIS A 446 2.19 22.63 -24.51
CA HIS A 446 1.36 22.09 -23.40
C HIS A 446 2.16 21.73 -22.14
N GLY A 447 3.44 21.35 -22.29
CA GLY A 447 4.34 21.13 -21.16
C GLY A 447 4.59 22.41 -20.36
N VAL A 448 4.99 23.48 -21.03
CA VAL A 448 5.30 24.80 -20.44
C VAL A 448 4.03 25.41 -19.84
N GLN A 449 2.92 25.41 -20.60
CA GLN A 449 1.61 25.89 -20.11
C GLN A 449 1.19 25.20 -18.82
N LYS A 450 1.28 23.86 -18.77
CA LYS A 450 0.99 23.08 -17.57
C LYS A 450 1.88 23.46 -16.38
N LYS A 451 3.14 23.83 -16.59
CA LYS A 451 4.01 24.29 -15.50
C LYS A 451 3.64 25.69 -15.02
N ALA A 452 3.35 26.63 -15.93
CA ALA A 452 2.92 27.99 -15.57
C ALA A 452 1.67 27.96 -14.67
N TYR A 453 0.66 27.15 -15.04
CA TYR A 453 -0.50 26.91 -14.18
C TYR A 453 -0.17 26.22 -12.85
N ARG A 454 0.90 25.41 -12.78
CA ARG A 454 1.38 24.86 -11.50
C ARG A 454 2.07 25.90 -10.62
N VAL A 455 2.74 26.91 -11.18
CA VAL A 455 3.29 28.01 -10.37
C VAL A 455 2.13 28.77 -9.72
N LEU A 456 1.10 29.12 -10.51
CA LEU A 456 -0.14 29.70 -9.95
C LEU A 456 -0.82 28.79 -8.93
N GLU A 457 -0.86 27.48 -9.18
CA GLU A 457 -1.45 26.47 -8.27
C GLU A 457 -0.81 26.50 -6.88
N GLU A 458 0.53 26.53 -6.79
CA GLU A 458 1.22 26.53 -5.48
C GLU A 458 1.25 27.93 -4.85
N VAL A 459 1.36 29.02 -5.63
CA VAL A 459 1.29 30.41 -5.12
C VAL A 459 -0.07 30.70 -4.49
N CYS A 460 -1.17 30.36 -5.19
CA CYS A 460 -2.52 30.60 -4.68
C CYS A 460 -2.89 29.67 -3.51
N ALA A 461 -2.21 28.52 -3.36
CA ALA A 461 -2.54 27.51 -2.35
C ALA A 461 -2.37 27.96 -0.90
N SER A 462 -1.51 28.95 -0.64
CA SER A 462 -1.30 29.40 0.74
C SER A 462 -2.48 30.22 1.26
N PRO A 463 -3.01 29.92 2.46
CA PRO A 463 -4.04 30.75 3.09
C PRO A 463 -3.46 32.04 3.68
N GLN A 464 -2.16 32.09 3.97
CA GLN A 464 -1.47 33.20 4.66
C GLN A 464 -0.07 33.44 4.07
N GLY A 465 0.59 34.53 4.46
CA GLY A 465 1.95 34.88 4.00
C GLY A 465 2.00 35.46 2.57
N PRO A 466 3.20 35.55 1.96
CA PRO A 466 3.43 36.31 0.73
C PRO A 466 2.52 35.96 -0.45
N GLY A 467 2.29 34.66 -0.70
CA GLY A 467 1.38 34.20 -1.77
C GLY A 467 -0.10 34.55 -1.51
N ALA A 468 -0.51 34.75 -0.25
CA ALA A 468 -1.85 35.23 0.07
C ALA A 468 -2.00 36.73 -0.13
N LEU A 469 -0.97 37.52 0.23
CA LEU A 469 -0.92 38.96 -0.04
C LEU A 469 -0.92 39.24 -1.55
N PHE A 470 -0.07 38.55 -2.32
CA PHE A 470 -0.05 38.63 -3.78
C PHE A 470 -1.42 38.39 -4.43
N VAL A 471 -2.15 37.36 -3.98
CA VAL A 471 -3.50 37.06 -4.51
C VAL A 471 -4.52 38.13 -4.14
N GLN A 472 -4.34 38.86 -3.04
CA GLN A 472 -5.17 39.99 -2.66
C GLN A 472 -4.80 41.26 -3.45
N SER A 473 -3.50 41.54 -3.66
CA SER A 473 -3.02 42.73 -4.36
C SER A 473 -3.20 42.67 -5.89
N HIS A 474 -3.20 41.47 -6.48
CA HIS A 474 -3.30 41.26 -7.93
C HIS A 474 -4.60 40.54 -8.37
N LEU A 475 -5.66 40.57 -7.56
CA LEU A 475 -6.88 39.78 -7.78
C LEU A 475 -7.55 40.05 -9.13
N GLU A 476 -7.65 41.31 -9.56
CA GLU A 476 -8.28 41.68 -10.84
C GLU A 476 -7.48 41.23 -12.06
N ASP A 477 -6.15 41.37 -12.03
CA ASP A 477 -5.28 40.87 -13.10
C ASP A 477 -5.29 39.34 -13.19
N LEU A 478 -5.39 38.65 -12.04
CA LEU A 478 -5.58 37.20 -11.98
C LEU A 478 -6.94 36.80 -12.58
N LYS A 479 -8.04 37.46 -12.17
CA LYS A 479 -9.39 37.21 -12.73
C LYS A 479 -9.40 37.36 -14.25
N LYS A 480 -8.92 38.50 -14.75
CA LYS A 480 -8.83 38.80 -16.19
C LYS A 480 -8.00 37.76 -16.95
N THR A 481 -6.76 37.55 -16.51
CA THR A 481 -5.83 36.59 -17.15
C THR A 481 -6.39 35.17 -17.18
N LEU A 482 -7.10 34.75 -16.12
CA LEU A 482 -7.73 33.44 -16.07
C LEU A 482 -8.95 33.34 -17.00
N LEU A 483 -9.77 34.39 -17.15
CA LEU A 483 -10.86 34.40 -18.12
C LEU A 483 -10.37 34.39 -19.57
N ASP A 484 -9.38 35.22 -19.92
CA ASP A 484 -8.84 35.31 -21.29
C ASP A 484 -8.26 33.94 -21.74
N SER A 485 -7.46 33.31 -20.87
CA SER A 485 -6.80 32.03 -21.12
C SER A 485 -7.70 30.78 -21.06
N LEU A 486 -9.02 30.95 -20.85
CA LEU A 486 -10.01 29.87 -20.87
C LEU A 486 -10.00 29.13 -22.22
N ARG A 487 -9.87 29.87 -23.33
CA ARG A 487 -9.93 29.31 -24.71
C ARG A 487 -8.64 28.62 -25.12
N SER A 488 -7.49 29.00 -24.55
CA SER A 488 -6.15 28.49 -24.89
C SER A 488 -5.69 27.32 -24.01
N THR A 489 -6.40 27.01 -22.91
CA THR A 489 -6.00 25.99 -21.93
C THR A 489 -6.05 24.56 -22.48
N SER A 490 -4.88 23.92 -22.59
CA SER A 490 -4.78 22.50 -22.99
C SER A 490 -5.20 21.52 -21.88
N SER A 491 -5.66 20.33 -22.28
CA SER A 491 -6.09 19.25 -21.36
C SER A 491 -5.09 18.93 -20.24
N PRO A 492 -3.75 18.83 -20.48
CA PRO A 492 -2.77 18.63 -19.42
C PRO A 492 -2.67 19.77 -18.39
N ALA A 493 -3.06 21.00 -18.76
CA ALA A 493 -3.02 22.21 -17.95
C ALA A 493 -4.32 22.47 -17.16
N LYS A 494 -5.45 21.87 -17.55
CA LYS A 494 -6.73 22.02 -16.82
C LYS A 494 -6.66 21.59 -15.35
N ARG A 495 -5.96 20.49 -15.02
CA ARG A 495 -5.84 20.03 -13.62
C ARG A 495 -5.28 21.12 -12.68
N PRO A 496 -4.08 21.70 -12.94
CA PRO A 496 -3.56 22.77 -12.09
C PRO A 496 -4.39 24.06 -12.17
N ARG A 497 -4.89 24.45 -13.36
CA ARG A 497 -5.79 25.61 -13.53
C ARG A 497 -7.03 25.53 -12.62
N LEU A 498 -7.73 24.40 -12.62
CA LEU A 498 -8.92 24.19 -11.79
C LEU A 498 -8.60 24.24 -10.28
N LYS A 499 -7.38 23.86 -9.86
CA LYS A 499 -6.96 23.99 -8.44
C LYS A 499 -6.50 25.40 -8.08
N CYS A 500 -5.90 26.15 -9.01
CA CYS A 500 -5.69 27.58 -8.86
C CYS A 500 -7.03 28.30 -8.66
N LEU A 501 -8.01 28.05 -9.53
CA LEU A 501 -9.38 28.57 -9.42
C LEU A 501 -10.06 28.18 -8.10
N LEU A 502 -9.88 26.93 -7.63
CA LEU A 502 -10.38 26.47 -6.31
C LEU A 502 -9.82 27.30 -5.14
N HIS A 503 -8.53 27.64 -5.20
CA HIS A 503 -7.89 28.45 -4.16
C HIS A 503 -8.30 29.93 -4.22
N ILE A 504 -8.60 30.45 -5.41
CA ILE A 504 -9.12 31.82 -5.60
C ILE A 504 -10.59 31.90 -5.12
N VAL A 505 -11.48 31.02 -5.60
CA VAL A 505 -12.93 31.03 -5.27
C VAL A 505 -13.21 30.93 -3.76
N ARG A 506 -12.31 30.30 -2.99
CA ARG A 506 -12.38 30.28 -1.52
C ARG A 506 -12.16 31.64 -0.85
N LYS A 507 -11.42 32.55 -1.49
CA LYS A 507 -11.07 33.88 -0.97
C LYS A 507 -12.01 34.98 -1.48
N LEU A 508 -12.90 34.68 -2.44
CA LEU A 508 -13.82 35.67 -3.02
C LEU A 508 -14.96 36.07 -2.07
N SER A 509 -15.33 37.34 -2.18
CA SER A 509 -16.48 38.06 -1.62
C SER A 509 -17.60 38.27 -2.68
N ALA A 510 -18.76 38.77 -2.25
CA ALA A 510 -19.96 38.89 -3.09
C ALA A 510 -19.81 39.78 -4.35
N GLU A 511 -18.92 40.78 -4.32
CA GLU A 511 -18.58 41.63 -5.49
C GLU A 511 -17.97 40.84 -6.66
N HIS A 512 -17.61 39.57 -6.46
CA HIS A 512 -17.00 38.69 -7.45
C HIS A 512 -17.98 37.66 -8.08
N GLU A 513 -19.29 37.77 -7.83
CA GLU A 513 -20.30 36.81 -8.32
C GLU A 513 -20.29 36.65 -9.86
N GLU A 514 -20.00 37.73 -10.60
CA GLU A 514 -19.85 37.71 -12.07
C GLU A 514 -18.67 36.83 -12.53
N PHE A 515 -17.53 36.88 -11.84
CA PHE A 515 -16.35 36.08 -12.18
C PHE A 515 -16.61 34.59 -11.95
N ILE A 516 -17.30 34.23 -10.87
CA ILE A 516 -17.73 32.84 -10.65
C ILE A 516 -18.68 32.41 -11.77
N THR A 517 -19.65 33.26 -12.13
CA THR A 517 -20.63 33.01 -13.20
C THR A 517 -19.96 32.73 -14.55
N ALA A 518 -18.95 33.52 -14.92
CA ALA A 518 -18.20 33.33 -16.17
C ALA A 518 -17.41 32.01 -16.23
N LEU A 519 -17.01 31.45 -15.08
CA LEU A 519 -16.26 30.18 -15.02
C LEU A 519 -17.15 28.93 -15.12
N VAL A 520 -18.42 28.99 -14.71
CA VAL A 520 -19.34 27.83 -14.60
C VAL A 520 -19.31 26.93 -15.85
N PRO A 521 -19.37 27.43 -17.11
CA PRO A 521 -19.32 26.59 -18.30
C PRO A 521 -18.01 25.80 -18.48
N GLU A 522 -16.86 26.38 -18.12
CA GLU A 522 -15.57 25.67 -18.18
C GLU A 522 -15.52 24.53 -17.17
N VAL A 523 -15.93 24.81 -15.93
CA VAL A 523 -15.88 23.82 -14.84
C VAL A 523 -16.86 22.67 -15.12
N ILE A 524 -18.06 22.96 -15.61
CA ILE A 524 -19.01 21.94 -16.11
C ILE A 524 -18.34 21.06 -17.16
N LEU A 525 -17.74 21.63 -18.22
CA LEU A 525 -17.04 20.83 -19.24
C LEU A 525 -15.92 19.96 -18.66
N CYS A 526 -15.21 20.47 -17.65
CA CYS A 526 -14.11 19.75 -17.01
C CYS A 526 -14.56 18.53 -16.16
N THR A 527 -15.85 18.40 -15.82
CA THR A 527 -16.40 17.19 -15.16
C THR A 527 -16.19 15.91 -15.98
N LYS A 528 -15.98 16.00 -17.30
CA LYS A 528 -15.65 14.87 -18.20
C LYS A 528 -14.23 14.91 -18.79
N GLU A 529 -13.34 15.74 -18.24
CA GLU A 529 -11.96 15.82 -18.70
C GLU A 529 -11.21 14.47 -18.61
N VAL A 530 -10.26 14.18 -19.50
CA VAL A 530 -9.64 12.85 -19.57
C VAL A 530 -8.84 12.50 -18.30
N SER A 531 -8.27 13.51 -17.64
CA SER A 531 -7.53 13.33 -16.39
C SER A 531 -8.47 13.17 -15.20
N VAL A 532 -8.37 12.04 -14.47
CA VAL A 532 -9.11 11.78 -13.22
C VAL A 532 -8.96 12.94 -12.23
N GLY A 533 -7.74 13.45 -12.07
CA GLY A 533 -7.45 14.58 -11.19
C GLY A 533 -7.99 15.92 -11.69
N ALA A 534 -8.24 16.10 -12.98
CA ALA A 534 -8.95 17.29 -13.48
C ALA A 534 -10.45 17.20 -13.16
N ARG A 535 -11.09 16.03 -13.37
CA ARG A 535 -12.50 15.82 -13.01
C ARG A 535 -12.74 16.02 -11.52
N LYS A 536 -11.88 15.46 -10.65
CA LYS A 536 -11.98 15.65 -9.20
C LYS A 536 -11.82 17.11 -8.79
N ASN A 537 -10.89 17.84 -9.40
CA ASN A 537 -10.75 19.29 -9.17
C ASN A 537 -11.96 20.08 -9.69
N ALA A 538 -12.58 19.67 -10.81
CA ALA A 538 -13.78 20.31 -11.34
C ALA A 538 -15.00 20.11 -10.42
N PHE A 539 -15.23 18.89 -9.92
CA PHE A 539 -16.31 18.65 -8.95
C PHE A 539 -16.09 19.39 -7.62
N ALA A 540 -14.85 19.43 -7.11
CA ALA A 540 -14.51 20.24 -5.93
C ALA A 540 -14.74 21.74 -6.16
N LEU A 541 -14.45 22.24 -7.37
CA LEU A 541 -14.67 23.64 -7.73
C LEU A 541 -16.15 23.98 -7.88
N LEU A 542 -16.99 23.11 -8.43
CA LEU A 542 -18.46 23.28 -8.45
C LEU A 542 -19.03 23.37 -7.03
N VAL A 543 -18.57 22.51 -6.12
CA VAL A 543 -18.98 22.54 -4.70
C VAL A 543 -18.53 23.83 -4.01
N GLU A 544 -17.29 24.27 -4.20
CA GLU A 544 -16.79 25.54 -3.62
C GLU A 544 -17.43 26.79 -4.24
N MET A 545 -17.88 26.74 -5.49
CA MET A 545 -18.72 27.78 -6.09
C MET A 545 -20.10 27.83 -5.41
N GLY A 546 -20.74 26.68 -5.16
CA GLY A 546 -21.96 26.61 -4.36
C GLY A 546 -21.78 27.15 -2.94
N HIS A 547 -20.67 26.81 -2.28
CA HIS A 547 -20.30 27.39 -0.98
C HIS A 547 -20.00 28.90 -1.07
N ALA A 548 -19.46 29.41 -2.19
CA ALA A 548 -19.25 30.85 -2.36
C ALA A 548 -20.58 31.60 -2.41
N PHE A 549 -21.55 31.14 -3.21
CA PHE A 549 -22.90 31.71 -3.22
C PHE A 549 -23.55 31.66 -1.82
N LEU A 550 -23.40 30.56 -1.08
CA LEU A 550 -23.83 30.44 0.32
C LEU A 550 -23.13 31.39 1.31
N ARG A 551 -21.93 31.90 0.99
CA ARG A 551 -21.25 32.98 1.76
C ARG A 551 -21.72 34.38 1.34
N PHE A 552 -22.31 34.53 0.15
CA PHE A 552 -22.73 35.82 -0.40
C PHE A 552 -24.19 36.18 -0.05
N GLY A 553 -25.07 35.18 0.04
CA GLY A 553 -26.49 35.37 0.33
C GLY A 553 -26.85 35.18 1.82
N SER A 554 -27.74 36.03 2.33
CA SER A 554 -28.31 35.90 3.68
C SER A 554 -29.26 34.69 3.81
N ASN A 555 -29.89 34.28 2.70
CA ASN A 555 -30.76 33.10 2.62
C ASN A 555 -30.05 31.99 1.82
N GLN A 556 -29.92 30.81 2.44
CA GLN A 556 -29.18 29.68 1.89
C GLN A 556 -29.89 29.01 0.70
N GLU A 557 -31.22 28.90 0.75
CA GLU A 557 -32.04 28.27 -0.30
C GLU A 557 -32.01 29.13 -1.58
N GLU A 558 -32.20 30.44 -1.42
CA GLU A 558 -32.14 31.43 -2.51
C GLU A 558 -30.75 31.54 -3.13
N ALA A 559 -29.69 31.51 -2.30
CA ALA A 559 -28.31 31.52 -2.79
C ALA A 559 -27.98 30.28 -3.65
N LEU A 560 -28.42 29.09 -3.23
CA LEU A 560 -28.29 27.87 -4.03
C LEU A 560 -29.17 27.92 -5.28
N GLN A 561 -30.38 28.47 -5.21
CA GLN A 561 -31.25 28.65 -6.38
C GLN A 561 -30.59 29.57 -7.43
N ARG A 562 -30.01 30.71 -7.01
CA ARG A 562 -29.23 31.60 -7.90
C ARG A 562 -28.07 30.86 -8.56
N TYR A 563 -27.31 30.05 -7.81
CA TYR A 563 -26.21 29.26 -8.38
C TYR A 563 -26.70 28.18 -9.38
N LEU A 564 -27.78 27.48 -9.06
CA LEU A 564 -28.35 26.42 -9.92
C LEU A 564 -28.93 26.96 -11.24
N ILE A 565 -29.47 28.19 -11.23
CA ILE A 565 -29.93 28.91 -12.44
C ILE A 565 -28.78 29.11 -13.44
N LEU A 566 -27.52 29.20 -13.00
CA LEU A 566 -26.36 29.28 -13.91
C LEU A 566 -26.02 27.95 -14.60
N ILE A 567 -26.52 26.83 -14.06
CA ILE A 567 -26.23 25.47 -14.53
C ILE A 567 -27.36 24.92 -15.42
N TYR A 568 -28.62 25.29 -15.14
CA TYR A 568 -29.79 24.84 -15.91
C TYR A 568 -29.71 25.09 -17.44
N PRO A 569 -29.18 26.23 -17.96
CA PRO A 569 -29.00 26.44 -19.41
C PRO A 569 -28.15 25.35 -20.08
N GLY A 570 -27.22 24.74 -19.34
CA GLY A 570 -26.40 23.63 -19.82
C GLY A 570 -27.20 22.37 -20.17
N LEU A 571 -28.40 22.19 -19.62
CA LEU A 571 -29.32 21.09 -19.91
C LEU A 571 -29.99 21.17 -21.30
N VAL A 572 -29.95 22.35 -21.94
CA VAL A 572 -30.49 22.60 -23.30
C VAL A 572 -29.37 22.77 -24.34
N GLY A 573 -28.10 22.67 -23.92
CA GLY A 573 -26.93 22.86 -24.77
C GLY A 573 -26.58 21.66 -25.68
N ALA A 574 -25.34 21.65 -26.19
CA ALA A 574 -24.80 20.52 -26.92
C ALA A 574 -24.76 19.23 -26.07
N VAL A 575 -24.82 18.05 -26.69
CA VAL A 575 -24.92 16.73 -26.01
C VAL A 575 -23.89 16.55 -24.88
N THR A 576 -22.67 17.05 -25.06
CA THR A 576 -21.61 17.04 -24.05
C THR A 576 -21.92 17.99 -22.88
N MET A 577 -22.37 19.22 -23.14
CA MET A 577 -22.82 20.17 -22.12
C MET A 577 -23.98 19.61 -21.29
N VAL A 578 -25.01 19.05 -21.93
CA VAL A 578 -26.16 18.43 -21.22
C VAL A 578 -25.67 17.34 -20.29
N SER A 579 -24.84 16.43 -20.81
CA SER A 579 -24.33 15.30 -20.05
C SER A 579 -23.38 15.69 -18.92
N CYS A 580 -22.55 16.73 -19.10
CA CYS A 580 -21.72 17.30 -18.05
C CYS A 580 -22.55 18.06 -16.99
N SER A 581 -23.59 18.78 -17.40
CA SER A 581 -24.47 19.55 -16.50
C SER A 581 -25.27 18.63 -15.59
N ILE A 582 -25.77 17.50 -16.11
CA ILE A 582 -26.40 16.45 -15.28
C ILE A 582 -25.40 15.92 -14.23
N LEU A 583 -24.12 15.70 -14.59
CA LEU A 583 -23.12 15.25 -13.62
C LEU A 583 -22.77 16.32 -12.58
N ALA A 584 -22.69 17.60 -12.97
CA ALA A 584 -22.54 18.71 -12.03
C ALA A 584 -23.71 18.74 -11.02
N LEU A 585 -24.95 18.73 -11.51
CA LEU A 585 -26.16 18.70 -10.69
C LEU A 585 -26.27 17.42 -9.83
N THR A 586 -25.73 16.30 -10.29
CA THR A 586 -25.64 15.04 -9.50
C THR A 586 -24.75 15.21 -8.27
N HIS A 587 -23.60 15.85 -8.41
CA HIS A 587 -22.69 16.12 -7.30
C HIS A 587 -23.25 17.20 -6.36
N LEU A 588 -23.85 18.27 -6.91
CA LEU A 588 -24.46 19.33 -6.11
C LEU A 588 -25.65 18.81 -5.28
N LEU A 589 -26.50 17.94 -5.84
CA LEU A 589 -27.58 17.29 -5.09
C LEU A 589 -27.05 16.37 -3.97
N PHE A 590 -25.91 15.70 -4.16
CA PHE A 590 -25.31 14.85 -3.12
C PHE A 590 -24.81 15.67 -1.93
N GLU A 591 -24.17 16.81 -2.21
CA GLU A 591 -23.58 17.70 -1.20
C GLU A 591 -24.66 18.53 -0.49
N PHE A 592 -25.48 19.26 -1.24
CA PHE A 592 -26.43 20.25 -0.73
C PHE A 592 -27.83 19.67 -0.41
N LYS A 593 -27.94 18.35 -0.25
CA LYS A 593 -29.19 17.59 -0.01
C LYS A 593 -30.10 18.09 1.11
N GLY A 594 -29.56 18.82 2.09
CA GLY A 594 -30.31 19.40 3.21
C GLY A 594 -30.51 20.91 3.14
N LEU A 595 -29.95 21.58 2.12
CA LEU A 595 -30.04 23.03 1.88
C LEU A 595 -30.79 23.38 0.58
N MET A 596 -31.02 22.39 -0.30
CA MET A 596 -31.85 22.57 -1.50
C MET A 596 -33.34 22.51 -1.16
N GLY A 597 -34.08 23.52 -1.61
CA GLY A 597 -35.54 23.58 -1.53
C GLY A 597 -36.24 22.39 -2.16
N THR A 598 -37.36 21.96 -1.57
CA THR A 598 -38.15 20.81 -2.07
C THR A 598 -38.63 21.02 -3.51
N SER A 599 -39.11 22.22 -3.82
CA SER A 599 -39.48 22.65 -5.18
C SER A 599 -38.30 22.58 -6.16
N THR A 600 -37.10 23.00 -5.73
CA THR A 600 -35.88 22.95 -6.55
C THR A 600 -35.44 21.52 -6.86
N VAL A 601 -35.61 20.59 -5.91
CA VAL A 601 -35.33 19.16 -6.12
C VAL A 601 -36.38 18.51 -7.04
N GLU A 602 -37.65 18.89 -6.90
CA GLU A 602 -38.75 18.45 -7.78
C GLU A 602 -38.51 18.89 -9.24
N GLN A 603 -38.31 20.18 -9.48
CA GLN A 603 -38.00 20.73 -10.80
C GLN A 603 -36.74 20.09 -11.41
N LEU A 604 -35.69 19.87 -10.62
CA LEU A 604 -34.47 19.21 -11.09
C LEU A 604 -34.74 17.74 -11.49
N LEU A 605 -35.56 17.01 -10.72
CA LEU A 605 -35.91 15.64 -11.01
C LEU A 605 -36.82 15.52 -12.26
N GLU A 606 -37.77 16.44 -12.44
CA GLU A 606 -38.57 16.55 -13.67
C GLU A 606 -37.70 16.78 -14.90
N ASN A 607 -36.83 17.78 -14.87
CA ASN A 607 -35.92 18.10 -15.97
C ASN A 607 -35.02 16.91 -16.35
N VAL A 608 -34.47 16.19 -15.36
CA VAL A 608 -33.66 14.98 -15.63
C VAL A 608 -34.52 13.80 -16.12
N CYS A 609 -35.77 13.67 -15.67
CA CYS A 609 -36.70 12.66 -16.19
C CYS A 609 -37.08 12.92 -17.66
N LEU A 610 -37.27 14.18 -18.07
CA LEU A 610 -37.47 14.54 -19.48
C LEU A 610 -36.26 14.16 -20.34
N LEU A 611 -35.04 14.35 -19.83
CA LEU A 611 -33.79 14.01 -20.54
C LEU A 611 -33.57 12.49 -20.72
N LEU A 612 -34.30 11.61 -20.02
CA LEU A 612 -34.32 10.17 -20.31
C LEU A 612 -34.93 9.85 -21.69
N ALA A 613 -35.81 10.70 -22.23
CA ALA A 613 -36.37 10.52 -23.57
C ALA A 613 -35.35 10.77 -24.70
N SER A 614 -34.14 11.23 -24.37
CA SER A 614 -33.08 11.50 -25.34
C SER A 614 -32.64 10.25 -26.12
N ARG A 615 -32.28 10.46 -27.39
CA ARG A 615 -31.68 9.43 -28.26
C ARG A 615 -30.16 9.28 -28.04
N THR A 616 -29.51 10.15 -27.27
CA THR A 616 -28.06 10.09 -27.02
C THR A 616 -27.73 9.35 -25.72
N ARG A 617 -27.05 8.21 -25.88
CA ARG A 617 -26.65 7.30 -24.78
C ARG A 617 -25.89 8.00 -23.64
N ASP A 618 -25.08 9.00 -23.93
CA ASP A 618 -24.28 9.70 -22.91
C ASP A 618 -25.14 10.55 -21.95
N VAL A 619 -26.17 11.22 -22.49
CA VAL A 619 -27.19 11.94 -21.70
C VAL A 619 -27.99 10.96 -20.85
N VAL A 620 -28.48 9.86 -21.45
CA VAL A 620 -29.24 8.83 -20.73
C VAL A 620 -28.41 8.13 -19.64
N LYS A 621 -27.12 7.83 -19.88
CA LYS A 621 -26.19 7.32 -18.85
C LYS A 621 -26.11 8.28 -17.65
N SER A 622 -26.06 9.58 -17.93
CA SER A 622 -25.91 10.62 -16.91
C SER A 622 -27.21 10.83 -16.12
N ALA A 623 -28.36 10.87 -16.81
CA ALA A 623 -29.68 10.96 -16.17
C ALA A 623 -29.98 9.73 -15.27
N LEU A 624 -29.64 8.51 -15.72
CA LEU A 624 -29.73 7.31 -14.87
C LEU A 624 -28.75 7.35 -13.69
N GLY A 625 -27.57 7.99 -13.84
CA GLY A 625 -26.62 8.25 -12.76
C GLY A 625 -27.19 9.21 -11.71
N PHE A 626 -27.72 10.35 -12.14
CA PHE A 626 -28.43 11.31 -11.30
C PHE A 626 -29.55 10.63 -10.50
N ILE A 627 -30.42 9.86 -11.16
CA ILE A 627 -31.54 9.18 -10.52
C ILE A 627 -31.03 8.12 -9.52
N LYS A 628 -29.92 7.38 -9.81
CA LYS A 628 -29.30 6.47 -8.83
C LYS A 628 -28.86 7.22 -7.57
N VAL A 629 -28.30 8.42 -7.71
CA VAL A 629 -27.85 9.26 -6.60
C VAL A 629 -29.04 9.83 -5.84
N ALA A 630 -30.00 10.49 -6.51
CA ALA A 630 -31.23 11.00 -5.89
C ALA A 630 -31.97 9.92 -5.08
N VAL A 631 -32.15 8.72 -5.65
CA VAL A 631 -32.79 7.57 -4.96
C VAL A 631 -32.01 7.08 -3.73
N THR A 632 -30.69 7.30 -3.69
CA THR A 632 -29.84 6.96 -2.55
C THR A 632 -29.90 8.06 -1.48
N VAL A 633 -29.77 9.32 -1.91
CA VAL A 633 -29.58 10.52 -1.10
C VAL A 633 -30.87 11.05 -0.47
N MET A 634 -31.99 11.04 -1.21
CA MET A 634 -33.28 11.55 -0.73
C MET A 634 -33.91 10.61 0.31
N ASP A 635 -34.62 11.19 1.27
CA ASP A 635 -35.47 10.44 2.19
C ASP A 635 -36.63 9.74 1.46
N VAL A 636 -37.30 8.82 2.15
CA VAL A 636 -38.36 7.99 1.56
C VAL A 636 -39.66 8.78 1.32
N ALA A 637 -39.95 9.81 2.11
CA ALA A 637 -41.20 10.58 2.06
C ALA A 637 -41.22 11.60 0.91
N HIS A 638 -40.12 12.31 0.67
CA HIS A 638 -39.97 13.16 -0.51
C HIS A 638 -39.86 12.32 -1.77
N LEU A 639 -39.01 11.28 -1.77
CA LEU A 639 -38.86 10.42 -2.94
C LEU A 639 -40.19 9.73 -3.33
N ALA A 640 -41.03 9.36 -2.36
CA ALA A 640 -42.37 8.78 -2.59
C ALA A 640 -43.23 9.61 -3.54
N LYS A 641 -43.24 10.94 -3.39
CA LYS A 641 -44.03 11.88 -4.21
C LYS A 641 -43.71 11.75 -5.71
N HIS A 642 -42.45 11.49 -6.04
CA HIS A 642 -41.96 11.47 -7.41
C HIS A 642 -41.67 10.05 -7.95
N VAL A 643 -41.99 8.97 -7.21
CA VAL A 643 -41.76 7.58 -7.70
C VAL A 643 -42.51 7.34 -9.01
N GLN A 644 -43.75 7.82 -9.14
CA GLN A 644 -44.53 7.66 -10.38
C GLN A 644 -43.85 8.35 -11.57
N LEU A 645 -43.46 9.62 -11.43
CA LEU A 645 -42.73 10.38 -12.45
C LEU A 645 -41.49 9.63 -12.94
N VAL A 646 -40.65 9.15 -12.01
CA VAL A 646 -39.40 8.45 -12.34
C VAL A 646 -39.65 7.08 -12.97
N MET A 647 -40.64 6.31 -12.47
CA MET A 647 -40.99 5.01 -13.06
C MET A 647 -41.59 5.16 -14.45
N GLU A 648 -42.44 6.17 -14.68
CA GLU A 648 -42.98 6.46 -16.01
C GLU A 648 -41.91 6.91 -17.00
N ALA A 649 -40.98 7.78 -16.59
CA ALA A 649 -39.90 8.25 -17.45
C ALA A 649 -38.93 7.11 -17.84
N ILE A 650 -38.62 6.21 -16.89
CA ILE A 650 -37.88 4.97 -17.19
C ILE A 650 -38.73 4.02 -18.05
N GLY A 651 -40.03 3.92 -17.80
CA GLY A 651 -40.97 3.12 -18.59
C GLY A 651 -40.97 3.51 -20.08
N LYS A 652 -40.90 4.81 -20.37
CA LYS A 652 -40.89 5.42 -21.70
C LYS A 652 -39.53 5.34 -22.44
N LEU A 653 -38.50 4.72 -21.85
CA LEU A 653 -37.19 4.52 -22.51
C LEU A 653 -37.30 3.69 -23.79
N SER A 654 -36.67 4.17 -24.87
CA SER A 654 -36.59 3.45 -26.14
C SER A 654 -35.84 2.12 -26.03
N ASP A 655 -36.19 1.16 -26.91
CA ASP A 655 -35.78 -0.23 -26.75
C ASP A 655 -34.26 -0.46 -26.88
N ASP A 656 -33.54 0.39 -27.62
CA ASP A 656 -32.07 0.40 -27.65
C ASP A 656 -31.47 0.84 -26.31
N MET A 657 -31.96 1.95 -25.74
CA MET A 657 -31.49 2.47 -24.44
C MET A 657 -31.77 1.47 -23.32
N ARG A 658 -32.96 0.86 -23.33
CA ARG A 658 -33.36 -0.21 -22.41
C ARG A 658 -32.43 -1.43 -22.49
N ARG A 659 -32.08 -1.87 -23.70
CA ARG A 659 -31.16 -3.00 -23.93
C ARG A 659 -29.73 -2.65 -23.51
N HIS A 660 -29.27 -1.43 -23.82
CA HIS A 660 -27.93 -0.96 -23.50
C HIS A 660 -27.71 -0.78 -22.00
N PHE A 661 -28.64 -0.13 -21.29
CA PHE A 661 -28.52 0.17 -19.86
C PHE A 661 -29.15 -0.88 -18.94
N ARG A 662 -29.45 -2.10 -19.43
CA ARG A 662 -30.23 -3.11 -18.66
C ARG A 662 -29.69 -3.40 -17.27
N MET A 663 -28.36 -3.34 -17.06
CA MET A 663 -27.72 -3.59 -15.76
C MET A 663 -27.88 -2.39 -14.82
N LYS A 664 -27.60 -1.16 -15.29
CA LYS A 664 -27.86 0.06 -14.50
C LYS A 664 -29.35 0.18 -14.13
N LEU A 665 -30.25 -0.17 -15.04
CA LEU A 665 -31.69 -0.26 -14.79
C LEU A 665 -32.05 -1.36 -13.76
N ARG A 666 -31.50 -2.58 -13.89
CA ARG A 666 -31.67 -3.66 -12.88
C ARG A 666 -31.29 -3.17 -11.48
N ASN A 667 -30.16 -2.47 -11.36
CA ASN A 667 -29.61 -2.06 -10.07
C ASN A 667 -30.42 -0.90 -9.48
N LEU A 668 -30.87 0.03 -10.33
CA LEU A 668 -31.80 1.10 -9.96
C LEU A 668 -33.15 0.54 -9.48
N PHE A 669 -33.77 -0.38 -10.23
CA PHE A 669 -34.99 -1.09 -9.81
C PHE A 669 -34.78 -1.86 -8.50
N THR A 670 -33.58 -2.40 -8.25
CA THR A 670 -33.26 -3.07 -6.98
C THR A 670 -33.25 -2.07 -5.82
N LYS A 671 -32.71 -0.85 -5.99
CA LYS A 671 -32.82 0.23 -4.98
C LYS A 671 -34.28 0.65 -4.75
N PHE A 672 -35.08 0.84 -5.81
CA PHE A 672 -36.51 1.15 -5.68
C PHE A 672 -37.32 0.04 -4.98
N ILE A 673 -37.11 -1.23 -5.34
CA ILE A 673 -37.80 -2.37 -4.70
C ILE A 673 -37.42 -2.49 -3.21
N ARG A 674 -36.19 -2.12 -2.82
CA ARG A 674 -35.77 -2.08 -1.40
C ARG A 674 -36.41 -0.93 -0.62
N LYS A 675 -36.59 0.26 -1.20
CA LYS A 675 -37.23 1.41 -0.53
C LYS A 675 -38.77 1.35 -0.53
N PHE A 676 -39.41 0.86 -1.59
CA PHE A 676 -40.86 0.98 -1.81
C PHE A 676 -41.60 -0.35 -2.02
N GLY A 677 -40.90 -1.48 -1.94
CA GLY A 677 -41.47 -2.80 -2.16
C GLY A 677 -41.69 -3.15 -3.64
N PHE A 678 -42.00 -4.43 -3.90
CA PHE A 678 -42.06 -4.96 -5.27
C PHE A 678 -43.36 -4.61 -6.01
N GLU A 679 -44.53 -4.69 -5.36
CA GLU A 679 -45.81 -4.59 -6.09
C GLU A 679 -46.07 -3.16 -6.61
N LEU A 680 -45.66 -2.12 -5.87
CA LEU A 680 -45.78 -0.73 -6.33
C LEU A 680 -44.89 -0.47 -7.56
N VAL A 681 -43.60 -0.85 -7.48
CA VAL A 681 -42.65 -0.72 -8.61
C VAL A 681 -43.12 -1.52 -9.83
N LYS A 682 -43.74 -2.69 -9.64
CA LYS A 682 -44.33 -3.48 -10.73
C LYS A 682 -45.55 -2.77 -11.35
N ARG A 683 -46.43 -2.17 -10.54
CA ARG A 683 -47.64 -1.48 -11.02
C ARG A 683 -47.33 -0.25 -11.88
N LEU A 684 -46.21 0.43 -11.62
CA LEU A 684 -45.81 1.67 -12.29
C LEU A 684 -44.94 1.46 -13.55
N LEU A 685 -44.67 0.22 -13.98
CA LEU A 685 -43.78 -0.10 -15.11
C LEU A 685 -44.47 -1.00 -16.16
N PRO A 686 -44.22 -0.78 -17.47
CA PRO A 686 -44.70 -1.65 -18.55
C PRO A 686 -44.28 -3.12 -18.42
N GLU A 687 -45.07 -4.02 -19.03
CA GLU A 687 -44.90 -5.48 -18.88
C GLU A 687 -43.51 -5.99 -19.30
N GLU A 688 -42.86 -5.35 -20.27
CA GLU A 688 -41.52 -5.75 -20.72
C GLU A 688 -40.48 -5.72 -19.58
N TYR A 689 -40.67 -4.86 -18.59
CA TYR A 689 -39.83 -4.78 -17.40
C TYR A 689 -40.14 -5.85 -16.35
N HIS A 690 -41.35 -6.40 -16.30
CA HIS A 690 -41.81 -7.30 -15.22
C HIS A 690 -40.93 -8.55 -15.10
N LYS A 691 -40.41 -9.06 -16.23
CA LYS A 691 -39.47 -10.19 -16.26
C LYS A 691 -38.15 -9.88 -15.54
N VAL A 692 -37.69 -8.63 -15.56
CA VAL A 692 -36.51 -8.18 -14.80
C VAL A 692 -36.86 -8.03 -13.32
N LEU A 693 -37.99 -7.39 -13.01
CA LEU A 693 -38.45 -7.19 -11.62
C LEU A 693 -38.64 -8.53 -10.89
N VAL A 694 -39.27 -9.53 -11.53
CA VAL A 694 -39.46 -10.87 -10.94
C VAL A 694 -38.12 -11.58 -10.68
N ASN A 695 -37.11 -11.36 -11.52
CA ASN A 695 -35.76 -11.89 -11.29
C ASN A 695 -35.07 -11.17 -10.12
N ILE A 696 -35.28 -9.87 -9.95
CA ILE A 696 -34.80 -9.10 -8.78
C ILE A 696 -35.48 -9.62 -7.50
N ARG A 697 -36.82 -9.77 -7.47
CA ARG A 697 -37.56 -10.33 -6.31
C ARG A 697 -37.03 -11.71 -5.93
N LYS A 698 -36.74 -12.57 -6.91
CA LYS A 698 -36.13 -13.89 -6.69
C LYS A 698 -34.67 -13.81 -6.24
N ALA A 699 -33.90 -12.80 -6.63
CA ALA A 699 -32.53 -12.58 -6.14
C ALA A 699 -32.54 -12.08 -4.69
N GLU A 700 -33.29 -11.02 -4.39
CA GLU A 700 -33.42 -10.44 -3.04
C GLU A 700 -33.98 -11.45 -2.03
N ALA A 701 -34.99 -12.25 -2.39
CA ALA A 701 -35.50 -13.30 -1.51
C ALA A 701 -34.45 -14.39 -1.19
N ARG A 702 -33.52 -14.69 -2.13
CA ARG A 702 -32.39 -15.60 -1.88
C ARG A 702 -31.30 -14.92 -1.05
N ALA A 703 -31.04 -13.63 -1.27
CA ALA A 703 -30.09 -12.85 -0.49
C ALA A 703 -30.53 -12.70 0.98
N LYS A 704 -31.82 -12.37 1.24
CA LYS A 704 -32.36 -12.30 2.60
C LYS A 704 -32.29 -13.66 3.32
N ARG A 705 -32.60 -14.77 2.62
CA ARG A 705 -32.41 -16.13 3.16
C ARG A 705 -30.94 -16.45 3.47
N HIS A 706 -30.00 -16.10 2.59
CA HIS A 706 -28.57 -16.32 2.84
C HIS A 706 -28.02 -15.41 3.95
N ARG A 707 -28.57 -14.20 4.17
CA ARG A 707 -28.23 -13.34 5.31
C ARG A 707 -28.73 -13.96 6.62
N ALA A 708 -29.99 -14.35 6.70
CA ALA A 708 -30.54 -15.03 7.87
C ALA A 708 -29.75 -16.31 8.21
N LEU A 709 -29.46 -17.17 7.21
CA LEU A 709 -28.60 -18.36 7.33
C LEU A 709 -27.11 -18.07 7.61
N SER A 710 -26.71 -16.80 7.72
CA SER A 710 -25.36 -16.37 8.07
C SER A 710 -25.31 -15.56 9.36
N GLN A 711 -26.47 -15.19 9.92
CA GLN A 711 -26.62 -14.58 11.26
C GLN A 711 -26.93 -15.69 12.27
N ALA A 712 -27.88 -16.58 11.94
CA ALA A 712 -28.11 -17.85 12.64
C ALA A 712 -26.97 -18.89 12.50
N ALA A 713 -25.81 -18.49 11.96
CA ALA A 713 -24.56 -19.25 11.91
C ALA A 713 -23.36 -18.40 12.40
N MET A 714 -23.66 -17.32 13.12
CA MET A 714 -22.80 -16.59 14.06
C MET A 714 -23.39 -16.76 15.47
N GLU A 715 -24.72 -16.72 15.60
CA GLU A 715 -25.51 -17.14 16.79
C GLU A 715 -25.27 -18.61 17.24
N GLU A 716 -24.53 -19.43 16.48
CA GLU A 716 -24.06 -20.80 16.86
C GLU A 716 -22.54 -20.87 17.17
N ASP A 717 -21.78 -19.79 16.96
CA ASP A 717 -20.34 -19.63 17.25
C ASP A 717 -20.10 -18.59 18.38
N GLU A 718 -21.15 -17.95 18.93
CA GLU A 718 -21.11 -16.78 19.85
C GLU A 718 -21.70 -17.05 21.26
N GLU A 719 -21.30 -18.17 21.90
CA GLU A 719 -21.24 -18.21 23.38
C GLU A 719 -19.81 -17.80 23.80
N GLU A 720 -19.68 -16.66 24.50
CA GLU A 720 -18.42 -15.90 24.81
C GLU A 720 -17.95 -14.84 23.78
N GLU A 721 -18.66 -13.72 23.65
CA GLU A 721 -18.09 -12.34 23.66
C GLU A 721 -19.23 -11.30 23.84
N GLU A 722 -19.01 -10.23 24.63
CA GLU A 722 -20.03 -9.18 24.91
C GLU A 722 -20.04 -8.04 23.86
N GLU A 723 -21.11 -7.24 23.86
CA GLU A 723 -21.48 -6.29 22.80
C GLU A 723 -20.43 -5.19 22.50
N GLU A 724 -19.78 -5.23 21.33
CA GLU A 724 -19.30 -4.01 20.65
C GLU A 724 -20.35 -3.52 19.64
N GLU A 725 -20.78 -2.25 19.75
CA GLU A 725 -21.72 -1.66 18.80
C GLU A 725 -21.16 -1.64 17.36
N PRO A 726 -21.98 -1.93 16.33
CA PRO A 726 -21.55 -1.87 14.95
C PRO A 726 -21.31 -0.41 14.51
N ALA A 727 -20.04 0.00 14.56
CA ALA A 727 -19.57 1.34 14.22
C ALA A 727 -20.19 1.87 12.91
N GLN A 728 -20.77 3.07 12.97
CA GLN A 728 -21.47 3.68 11.84
C GLN A 728 -20.56 3.76 10.61
N GLY A 729 -20.95 3.10 9.53
CA GLY A 729 -20.18 3.07 8.29
C GLY A 729 -19.97 4.48 7.72
N LYS A 730 -18.70 4.84 7.46
CA LYS A 730 -18.36 6.06 6.72
C LYS A 730 -19.12 6.04 5.39
N GLY A 731 -19.98 7.03 5.19
CA GLY A 731 -20.95 7.02 4.10
C GLY A 731 -20.32 6.92 2.71
N ASP A 732 -20.92 6.08 1.87
CA ASP A 732 -20.51 5.80 0.48
C ASP A 732 -20.14 7.10 -0.26
N SER A 733 -18.97 7.12 -0.88
CA SER A 733 -18.53 8.30 -1.63
C SER A 733 -19.35 8.47 -2.94
N ILE A 734 -19.56 9.69 -3.41
CA ILE A 734 -20.29 9.92 -4.67
C ILE A 734 -19.64 9.20 -5.88
N GLU A 735 -18.30 9.10 -5.90
CA GLU A 735 -17.55 8.37 -6.93
C GLU A 735 -17.84 6.85 -6.86
N GLU A 736 -17.95 6.29 -5.65
CA GLU A 736 -18.32 4.90 -5.36
C GLU A 736 -19.79 4.61 -5.69
N ILE A 737 -20.73 5.46 -5.26
CA ILE A 737 -22.17 5.37 -5.63
C ILE A 737 -22.35 5.34 -7.16
N LEU A 738 -21.46 5.96 -7.94
CA LEU A 738 -21.48 5.89 -9.41
C LEU A 738 -20.72 4.67 -9.97
N ALA A 739 -19.56 4.31 -9.41
CA ALA A 739 -18.73 3.17 -9.83
C ALA A 739 -19.38 1.79 -9.55
N ASP A 740 -20.21 1.72 -8.51
CA ASP A 740 -21.08 0.62 -8.07
C ASP A 740 -22.17 0.21 -9.11
N SER A 741 -21.97 0.58 -10.39
CA SER A 741 -22.74 0.14 -11.55
C SER A 741 -21.89 0.09 -12.84
N GLU A 742 -20.56 0.11 -12.74
CA GLU A 742 -19.62 -0.16 -13.83
C GLU A 742 -18.91 -1.52 -13.59
N ASP A 743 -18.49 -1.84 -12.35
CA ASP A 743 -17.76 -3.09 -12.04
C ASP A 743 -18.63 -4.38 -11.99
N GLU A 744 -19.96 -4.26 -11.94
CA GLU A 744 -20.87 -5.41 -12.12
C GLU A 744 -20.97 -5.90 -13.59
N GLU A 745 -20.24 -5.31 -14.56
CA GLU A 745 -20.41 -5.66 -15.99
C GLU A 745 -19.79 -7.00 -16.45
N ASP A 746 -19.00 -7.72 -15.63
CA ASP A 746 -18.65 -9.14 -15.92
C ASP A 746 -18.39 -10.04 -14.66
N ASN A 747 -18.36 -9.50 -13.42
CA ASN A 747 -17.68 -10.16 -12.28
C ASN A 747 -18.52 -10.56 -11.04
N GLU A 748 -19.87 -10.58 -11.07
CA GLU A 748 -20.72 -11.09 -9.95
C GLU A 748 -20.35 -12.53 -9.47
N GLU A 749 -19.66 -13.33 -10.30
CA GLU A 749 -19.13 -14.66 -9.95
C GLU A 749 -17.62 -14.66 -9.58
N GLU A 750 -16.73 -13.89 -10.24
CA GLU A 750 -15.30 -13.85 -9.87
C GLU A 750 -15.04 -13.02 -8.59
N GLU A 751 -15.84 -11.99 -8.28
CA GLU A 751 -15.80 -11.28 -6.99
C GLU A 751 -16.25 -12.20 -5.84
N ARG A 752 -17.35 -12.93 -6.05
CA ARG A 752 -17.82 -13.94 -5.09
C ARG A 752 -16.89 -15.14 -4.98
N SER A 753 -16.12 -15.49 -6.03
CA SER A 753 -15.04 -16.46 -5.92
C SER A 753 -13.89 -15.87 -5.13
N ARG A 754 -13.36 -14.70 -5.49
CA ARG A 754 -12.21 -14.04 -4.84
C ARG A 754 -12.43 -13.70 -3.37
N GLY A 755 -13.59 -13.14 -3.00
CA GLY A 755 -13.91 -12.88 -1.59
C GLY A 755 -14.07 -14.18 -0.77
N LYS A 756 -14.67 -15.22 -1.35
CA LYS A 756 -14.74 -16.55 -0.71
C LYS A 756 -13.42 -17.32 -0.78
N GLU A 757 -12.53 -17.03 -1.73
CA GLU A 757 -11.19 -17.59 -1.85
C GLU A 757 -10.24 -16.87 -0.90
N GLN A 758 -10.32 -15.56 -0.67
CA GLN A 758 -9.56 -14.86 0.37
C GLN A 758 -10.03 -15.28 1.76
N ARG A 759 -11.34 -15.30 2.05
CA ARG A 759 -11.86 -15.85 3.33
C ARG A 759 -11.56 -17.36 3.47
N LYS A 760 -11.51 -18.16 2.39
CA LYS A 760 -11.03 -19.56 2.46
C LYS A 760 -9.52 -19.66 2.62
N LEU A 761 -8.70 -18.83 1.98
CA LEU A 761 -7.25 -18.85 2.12
C LEU A 761 -6.84 -18.43 3.54
N ALA A 762 -7.61 -17.53 4.17
CA ALA A 762 -7.53 -17.30 5.62
C ALA A 762 -7.94 -18.55 6.42
N ARG A 763 -9.19 -19.07 6.27
CA ARG A 763 -9.67 -20.30 6.95
C ARG A 763 -8.99 -21.62 6.50
N GLN A 764 -8.01 -21.58 5.59
CA GLN A 764 -7.14 -22.70 5.19
C GLN A 764 -5.70 -22.51 5.66
N ARG A 765 -5.18 -21.27 5.73
CA ARG A 765 -3.95 -20.98 6.48
C ARG A 765 -4.08 -21.36 7.96
N SER A 766 -5.29 -21.35 8.51
CA SER A 766 -5.57 -21.78 9.89
C SER A 766 -5.94 -23.27 10.07
N ARG A 767 -5.84 -24.12 9.04
CA ARG A 767 -6.13 -25.57 9.16
C ARG A 767 -4.98 -26.42 8.62
N ALA A 768 -4.01 -26.69 9.48
CA ALA A 768 -2.92 -27.62 9.19
C ALA A 768 -3.41 -29.08 9.13
N TRP A 769 -2.75 -29.89 8.30
CA TRP A 769 -3.07 -31.31 8.11
C TRP A 769 -2.05 -32.20 8.79
N LEU A 770 -2.50 -33.07 9.69
CA LEU A 770 -1.67 -34.13 10.26
C LEU A 770 -1.55 -35.29 9.28
N LYS A 771 -0.31 -35.76 9.08
CA LYS A 771 -0.01 -36.97 8.31
C LYS A 771 0.18 -38.16 9.26
N GLU A 772 -0.87 -38.98 9.38
CA GLU A 772 -0.83 -40.25 10.10
C GLU A 772 0.25 -41.18 9.52
N GLY A 773 0.83 -42.00 10.40
CA GLY A 773 1.74 -43.08 10.01
C GLY A 773 0.98 -44.24 9.37
N GLY A 774 1.65 -45.03 8.53
CA GLY A 774 1.05 -46.23 7.95
C GLY A 774 1.09 -47.41 8.93
N GLY A 775 0.13 -47.48 9.84
CA GLY A 775 -0.05 -48.54 10.82
C GLY A 775 -0.98 -48.09 11.96
N ASP A 776 -1.74 -49.01 12.55
CA ASP A 776 -2.71 -48.71 13.63
C ASP A 776 -2.02 -48.52 14.99
N GLU A 777 -1.21 -47.46 15.08
CA GLU A 777 -0.52 -47.04 16.32
C GLU A 777 -0.85 -45.56 16.61
N PRO A 778 -1.47 -45.24 17.77
CA PRO A 778 -2.03 -43.91 18.01
C PRO A 778 -0.96 -42.81 18.10
N LEU A 779 -1.27 -41.64 17.53
CA LEU A 779 -0.31 -40.56 17.37
C LEU A 779 0.06 -39.90 18.71
N ASN A 780 1.25 -40.19 19.24
CA ASN A 780 1.76 -39.52 20.44
C ASN A 780 2.22 -38.08 20.11
N PHE A 781 1.52 -37.09 20.65
CA PHE A 781 1.77 -35.66 20.40
C PHE A 781 3.02 -35.09 21.12
N LEU A 782 3.69 -35.87 21.97
CA LEU A 782 4.87 -35.44 22.73
C LEU A 782 6.23 -35.77 22.05
N ASP A 783 6.24 -36.49 20.91
CA ASP A 783 7.47 -36.73 20.14
C ASP A 783 7.89 -35.44 19.37
N PRO A 784 9.12 -34.91 19.54
CA PRO A 784 9.63 -33.75 18.80
C PRO A 784 9.50 -33.84 17.27
N LYS A 785 9.38 -35.04 16.69
CA LYS A 785 9.21 -35.26 15.24
C LYS A 785 7.76 -35.06 14.76
N VAL A 786 6.78 -34.87 15.65
CA VAL A 786 5.37 -34.58 15.29
C VAL A 786 5.26 -33.30 14.47
N ALA A 787 6.05 -32.27 14.77
CA ALA A 787 6.05 -31.01 14.02
C ALA A 787 6.33 -31.21 12.51
N GLN A 788 7.14 -32.20 12.13
CA GLN A 788 7.43 -32.54 10.73
C GLN A 788 6.29 -33.31 10.03
N ARG A 789 5.28 -33.78 10.78
CA ARG A 789 4.06 -34.43 10.26
C ARG A 789 2.90 -33.45 10.09
N VAL A 790 3.06 -32.18 10.49
CA VAL A 790 2.09 -31.10 10.33
C VAL A 790 2.35 -30.39 8.99
N LEU A 791 1.41 -30.49 8.05
CA LEU A 791 1.53 -29.95 6.70
C LEU A 791 0.55 -28.80 6.44
N ALA A 792 1.05 -27.68 5.91
CA ALA A 792 0.23 -26.53 5.52
C ALA A 792 -0.63 -26.77 4.25
N THR A 793 -0.49 -27.93 3.59
CA THR A 793 -1.34 -28.36 2.47
C THR A 793 -1.65 -29.85 2.56
N GLN A 794 -2.85 -30.23 2.10
CA GLN A 794 -3.40 -31.58 2.24
C GLN A 794 -2.56 -32.63 1.45
N PRO A 795 -1.97 -33.64 2.11
CA PRO A 795 -1.17 -34.66 1.45
C PRO A 795 -2.05 -35.67 0.68
N GLY A 796 -1.81 -35.81 -0.63
CA GLY A 796 -2.38 -36.91 -1.42
C GLY A 796 -1.65 -38.23 -1.18
N PRO A 797 -2.32 -39.40 -1.31
CA PRO A 797 -1.66 -40.70 -1.16
C PRO A 797 -0.59 -40.89 -2.24
N GLY A 798 0.64 -41.17 -1.80
CA GLY A 798 1.81 -41.11 -2.66
C GLY A 798 1.86 -42.15 -3.77
N ARG A 799 2.40 -41.76 -4.94
CA ARG A 799 3.01 -42.66 -5.92
C ARG A 799 4.42 -42.20 -6.20
N GLY A 800 5.36 -43.15 -6.18
CA GLY A 800 6.79 -42.88 -6.05
C GLY A 800 7.52 -42.51 -7.34
N ARG A 801 8.82 -42.22 -7.16
CA ARG A 801 9.83 -41.86 -8.18
C ARG A 801 9.46 -40.64 -9.04
N LYS A 802 10.12 -39.50 -8.75
CA LYS A 802 10.43 -38.52 -9.81
C LYS A 802 11.17 -39.29 -10.92
N LYS A 803 10.64 -39.28 -12.13
CA LYS A 803 11.49 -39.42 -13.32
C LYS A 803 12.14 -38.06 -13.55
N ASP A 804 13.40 -38.09 -13.97
CA ASP A 804 14.06 -36.88 -14.43
C ASP A 804 13.44 -36.42 -15.77
N HIS A 805 13.42 -35.11 -15.97
CA HIS A 805 12.90 -34.44 -17.16
C HIS A 805 13.98 -33.48 -17.65
N GLY A 806 14.91 -34.00 -18.46
CA GLY A 806 16.20 -33.41 -18.79
C GLY A 806 16.16 -32.10 -19.59
N PHE A 807 15.74 -31.01 -18.94
CA PHE A 807 15.94 -29.63 -19.36
C PHE A 807 16.66 -28.90 -18.23
N LYS A 808 17.81 -28.27 -18.54
CA LYS A 808 18.53 -27.45 -17.54
C LYS A 808 17.79 -26.12 -17.31
N VAL A 809 17.83 -25.65 -16.08
CA VAL A 809 17.20 -24.41 -15.61
C VAL A 809 18.31 -23.51 -15.09
N SER A 810 18.27 -22.21 -15.41
CA SER A 810 19.21 -21.22 -14.89
C SER A 810 18.90 -20.85 -13.43
N ALA A 811 19.85 -20.22 -12.73
CA ALA A 811 19.69 -19.82 -11.33
C ALA A 811 18.53 -18.81 -11.10
N ASP A 812 18.12 -18.05 -12.13
CA ASP A 812 16.95 -17.16 -12.11
C ASP A 812 15.62 -17.87 -12.49
N GLY A 813 15.64 -19.21 -12.62
CA GLY A 813 14.43 -20.03 -12.79
C GLY A 813 13.88 -20.13 -14.22
N ARG A 814 14.65 -19.74 -15.23
CA ARG A 814 14.24 -19.87 -16.64
C ARG A 814 14.65 -21.23 -17.22
N LEU A 815 13.75 -21.82 -18.02
CA LEU A 815 14.03 -23.04 -18.77
C LEU A 815 14.95 -22.74 -19.95
N ILE A 816 16.13 -23.36 -19.97
CA ILE A 816 17.05 -23.28 -21.12
C ILE A 816 16.64 -24.35 -22.12
N ILE A 817 15.92 -23.94 -23.16
CA ILE A 817 15.67 -24.77 -24.35
C ILE A 817 16.77 -24.44 -25.36
N ARG A 818 17.70 -25.38 -25.57
CA ARG A 818 18.56 -25.36 -26.75
C ARG A 818 17.77 -25.98 -27.91
N GLU A 819 17.79 -25.34 -29.07
CA GLU A 819 17.40 -25.99 -30.31
C GLU A 819 18.61 -26.76 -30.83
N GLU A 820 18.61 -28.07 -30.63
CA GLU A 820 19.64 -28.96 -31.16
C GLU A 820 19.23 -29.43 -32.55
N ALA A 821 20.04 -29.10 -33.55
CA ALA A 821 19.99 -29.72 -34.87
C ALA A 821 20.86 -31.00 -34.85
N ASP A 822 20.37 -32.09 -35.45
CA ASP A 822 21.12 -33.37 -35.53
C ASP A 822 22.43 -33.19 -36.33
N GLY A 823 23.59 -33.47 -35.69
CA GLY A 823 24.89 -33.03 -36.22
C GLY A 823 26.17 -33.80 -35.82
N ASN A 824 26.06 -35.04 -35.31
CA ASN A 824 27.05 -36.14 -35.33
C ASN A 824 28.61 -35.89 -35.27
N LYS A 825 29.26 -36.48 -34.25
CA LYS A 825 30.70 -36.86 -34.07
C LYS A 825 31.74 -35.85 -33.52
N MET A 826 32.64 -36.41 -32.67
CA MET A 826 34.10 -36.18 -32.50
C MET A 826 34.58 -34.74 -32.20
N GLU A 827 35.68 -34.45 -31.50
CA GLU A 827 36.60 -35.05 -30.51
C GLU A 827 37.70 -33.96 -30.32
N GLU A 828 38.27 -33.85 -29.11
CA GLU A 828 39.57 -33.22 -28.77
C GLU A 828 39.89 -31.70 -28.98
N GLU A 829 40.47 -31.13 -27.91
CA GLU A 829 41.56 -30.13 -27.79
C GLU A 829 41.47 -28.67 -28.33
N GLU A 830 42.60 -27.95 -28.18
CA GLU A 830 42.76 -26.51 -27.94
C GLU A 830 42.80 -25.62 -29.21
N GLY A 831 42.66 -24.29 -29.04
CA GLY A 831 42.95 -23.32 -30.12
C GLY A 831 42.62 -21.86 -29.74
N ALA A 832 43.52 -20.91 -30.02
CA ALA A 832 43.43 -19.53 -29.53
C ALA A 832 43.55 -18.45 -30.64
N LYS A 833 43.12 -17.22 -30.30
CA LYS A 833 43.42 -15.90 -30.93
C LYS A 833 42.72 -15.49 -32.25
N GLY A 834 42.69 -14.16 -32.50
CA GLY A 834 42.18 -13.48 -33.71
C GLY A 834 40.74 -12.95 -33.52
N GLU A 835 40.36 -11.67 -33.65
CA GLU A 835 40.97 -10.46 -34.25
C GLU A 835 41.18 -10.58 -35.79
N ASP A 836 40.78 -9.62 -36.65
CA ASP A 836 40.32 -8.23 -36.41
C ASP A 836 39.43 -7.65 -37.57
N GLU A 837 39.10 -6.34 -37.50
CA GLU A 837 38.76 -5.39 -38.62
C GLU A 837 37.41 -5.56 -39.38
N GLU A 838 36.44 -4.62 -39.36
CA GLU A 838 36.29 -3.30 -40.05
C GLU A 838 35.45 -3.38 -41.37
N MET A 839 34.78 -2.36 -41.95
CA MET A 839 34.30 -1.01 -41.54
C MET A 839 33.30 -0.47 -42.61
N ALA A 840 32.62 0.66 -42.35
CA ALA A 840 31.98 1.61 -43.29
C ALA A 840 30.53 1.41 -43.83
N ASP A 841 29.69 2.34 -43.35
CA ASP A 841 28.42 2.92 -43.83
C ASP A 841 28.11 3.04 -45.36
N LEU A 842 26.81 3.16 -45.68
CA LEU A 842 26.21 4.42 -46.21
C LEU A 842 24.64 4.40 -46.31
N MET A 843 24.01 5.44 -45.73
CA MET A 843 22.82 6.26 -46.12
C MET A 843 21.72 5.72 -47.08
N GLU A 844 20.41 6.05 -46.99
CA GLU A 844 19.50 6.94 -46.19
C GLU A 844 18.04 6.40 -46.39
N ASP A 845 16.91 6.80 -45.76
CA ASP A 845 16.52 7.35 -44.44
C ASP A 845 14.97 7.20 -44.29
N VAL A 846 14.20 8.30 -44.19
CA VAL A 846 12.73 8.46 -44.13
C VAL A 846 12.00 7.62 -43.07
N ILE A 847 12.25 7.98 -41.81
CA ILE A 847 11.24 8.41 -40.82
C ILE A 847 9.75 8.17 -41.20
N VAL A 848 8.95 7.49 -40.35
CA VAL A 848 7.64 8.00 -39.82
C VAL A 848 6.83 6.96 -38.99
N ARG A 849 6.52 7.37 -37.75
CA ARG A 849 5.37 7.03 -36.86
C ARG A 849 4.97 5.57 -36.59
N SER A 850 5.10 5.23 -35.31
CA SER A 850 4.32 4.17 -34.65
C SER A 850 2.85 4.57 -34.37
N LYS A 851 2.01 3.55 -34.08
CA LYS A 851 0.68 3.60 -33.43
C LYS A 851 -0.47 4.29 -34.19
N LYS A 852 -1.33 3.46 -34.79
CA LYS A 852 -2.66 3.08 -34.24
C LYS A 852 -3.39 2.12 -35.18
N HIS A 853 -4.25 1.25 -34.63
CA HIS A 853 -5.56 0.96 -35.22
C HIS A 853 -6.50 0.35 -34.15
N GLN A 854 -7.54 1.09 -33.80
CA GLN A 854 -8.73 0.59 -33.12
C GLN A 854 -9.88 0.63 -34.15
N LYS A 855 -10.96 -0.13 -33.94
CA LYS A 855 -11.89 -0.53 -35.01
C LYS A 855 -12.75 0.62 -35.57
N LEU A 856 -12.83 0.70 -36.90
CA LEU A 856 -13.74 1.54 -37.68
C LEU A 856 -15.21 1.07 -37.64
N LYS A 857 -16.15 1.97 -38.00
CA LYS A 857 -17.41 1.59 -38.69
C LYS A 857 -18.09 2.75 -39.47
N HIS A 858 -18.08 2.67 -40.82
CA HIS A 858 -19.00 3.33 -41.81
C HIS A 858 -19.05 4.88 -41.88
N GLN A 859 -19.46 5.56 -42.97
CA GLN A 859 -19.90 5.27 -44.38
C GLN A 859 -19.73 6.59 -45.22
N LYS A 860 -19.95 6.76 -46.54
CA LYS A 860 -20.44 5.98 -47.73
C LYS A 860 -19.72 6.56 -48.99
N GLU A 861 -20.12 6.16 -50.21
CA GLU A 861 -20.00 6.86 -51.52
C GLU A 861 -18.61 6.93 -52.19
N ALA A 862 -18.45 6.68 -53.49
CA ALA A 862 -19.35 6.08 -54.51
C ALA A 862 -18.48 5.31 -55.56
N GLU A 863 -18.93 4.15 -56.06
CA GLU A 863 -19.33 3.88 -57.48
C GLU A 863 -18.14 3.72 -58.47
N GLU A 864 -18.21 2.91 -59.53
CA GLU A 864 -19.36 2.19 -60.12
C GLU A 864 -19.49 0.68 -59.74
N GLU A 865 -19.17 -0.25 -60.65
CA GLU A 865 -19.67 -1.65 -60.73
C GLU A 865 -18.51 -2.70 -60.77
N GLU A 866 -18.62 -4.03 -60.96
CA GLU A 866 -19.53 -5.01 -61.63
C GLU A 866 -19.52 -6.36 -60.84
N LEU A 867 -20.27 -7.45 -61.09
CA LEU A 867 -21.36 -7.86 -62.02
C LEU A 867 -22.26 -8.90 -61.25
N GLU A 868 -22.86 -9.88 -61.93
CA GLU A 868 -23.81 -10.90 -61.44
C GLU A 868 -23.20 -12.34 -61.38
N ILE A 869 -23.82 -13.49 -61.02
CA ILE A 869 -25.22 -13.97 -60.88
C ILE A 869 -25.31 -14.93 -59.65
N PRO A 870 -26.43 -15.01 -58.89
CA PRO A 870 -26.54 -15.84 -57.67
C PRO A 870 -27.03 -17.31 -57.89
N PRO A 871 -26.63 -18.26 -57.02
CA PRO A 871 -27.16 -19.64 -57.03
C PRO A 871 -28.55 -19.75 -56.35
N GLN A 872 -29.38 -20.64 -56.89
CA GLN A 872 -30.82 -20.73 -56.57
C GLN A 872 -31.18 -21.50 -55.29
N TYR A 873 -32.40 -21.26 -54.81
CA TYR A 873 -33.08 -21.96 -53.73
C TYR A 873 -33.48 -23.41 -54.12
N GLN A 874 -33.40 -24.34 -53.16
CA GLN A 874 -34.00 -25.68 -53.27
C GLN A 874 -35.00 -25.90 -52.13
N ALA A 875 -36.17 -26.48 -52.45
CA ALA A 875 -37.28 -26.66 -51.55
C ALA A 875 -37.46 -28.13 -51.13
N GLY A 876 -37.95 -28.35 -49.89
CA GLY A 876 -38.53 -29.63 -49.47
C GLY A 876 -38.07 -30.17 -48.11
N GLY A 877 -39.03 -30.69 -47.33
CA GLY A 877 -38.78 -31.54 -46.17
C GLY A 877 -38.58 -30.81 -44.82
N SER A 878 -39.32 -31.26 -43.80
CA SER A 878 -39.30 -30.68 -42.45
C SER A 878 -38.08 -31.12 -41.62
N GLY A 879 -36.89 -30.64 -41.97
CA GLY A 879 -35.75 -30.50 -41.05
C GLY A 879 -34.47 -31.30 -41.36
N ILE A 880 -33.35 -30.70 -40.95
CA ILE A 880 -32.00 -31.28 -40.84
C ILE A 880 -31.28 -31.65 -42.18
N HIS A 881 -30.66 -30.67 -42.83
CA HIS A 881 -29.48 -30.94 -43.69
C HIS A 881 -28.32 -29.95 -43.45
N ARG A 882 -27.66 -30.11 -42.30
CA ARG A 882 -26.26 -29.66 -42.12
C ARG A 882 -25.33 -30.71 -42.77
N PRO A 883 -24.22 -30.37 -43.42
CA PRO A 883 -23.30 -31.38 -43.95
C PRO A 883 -22.76 -32.29 -42.85
N VAL A 884 -23.28 -33.53 -42.77
CA VAL A 884 -22.92 -34.51 -41.74
C VAL A 884 -21.66 -35.27 -42.15
N ALA A 885 -20.56 -34.54 -42.34
CA ALA A 885 -19.24 -35.13 -42.37
C ALA A 885 -19.03 -35.87 -41.04
N LYS A 886 -19.02 -37.21 -41.08
CA LYS A 886 -18.80 -38.08 -39.92
C LYS A 886 -17.43 -37.74 -39.32
N LYS A 887 -17.40 -36.93 -38.26
CA LYS A 887 -16.17 -36.59 -37.55
C LYS A 887 -15.52 -37.88 -37.04
N ALA A 888 -14.39 -38.24 -37.64
CA ALA A 888 -13.60 -39.38 -37.23
C ALA A 888 -13.28 -39.26 -35.73
N MET A 889 -13.69 -40.26 -34.95
CA MET A 889 -13.35 -40.36 -33.54
C MET A 889 -11.84 -40.61 -33.43
N PRO A 890 -11.06 -39.77 -32.71
CA PRO A 890 -9.65 -40.03 -32.48
C PRO A 890 -9.45 -41.43 -31.88
N GLY A 891 -8.47 -42.17 -32.40
CA GLY A 891 -8.21 -43.57 -32.02
C GLY A 891 -8.95 -44.63 -32.86
N ALA A 892 -10.00 -44.28 -33.61
CA ALA A 892 -10.77 -45.27 -34.40
C ALA A 892 -9.94 -46.01 -35.46
N GLU A 893 -8.79 -45.45 -35.88
CA GLU A 893 -7.86 -46.07 -36.82
C GLU A 893 -7.06 -47.26 -36.25
N TYR A 894 -6.98 -47.43 -34.92
CA TYR A 894 -6.25 -48.53 -34.27
C TYR A 894 -7.14 -49.73 -33.95
N LYS A 895 -8.47 -49.56 -33.98
CA LYS A 895 -9.44 -50.60 -33.59
C LYS A 895 -9.39 -51.82 -34.52
N ALA A 896 -9.21 -53.02 -33.95
CA ALA A 896 -9.24 -54.26 -34.73
C ALA A 896 -10.62 -54.53 -35.36
N LYS A 897 -10.64 -55.01 -36.61
CA LYS A 897 -11.89 -55.42 -37.30
C LYS A 897 -12.47 -56.75 -36.80
N LYS A 898 -11.65 -57.65 -36.23
CA LYS A 898 -12.06 -59.00 -35.78
C LYS A 898 -11.69 -59.35 -34.33
N ALA A 899 -11.06 -58.45 -33.57
CA ALA A 899 -10.65 -58.68 -32.18
C ALA A 899 -11.18 -57.57 -31.24
N LYS A 900 -11.29 -57.87 -29.94
CA LYS A 900 -11.77 -56.91 -28.92
C LYS A 900 -10.60 -56.12 -28.30
N GLY A 901 -9.88 -55.38 -29.14
CA GLY A 901 -8.76 -54.52 -28.72
C GLY A 901 -8.27 -53.59 -29.83
N ASP A 902 -7.39 -52.65 -29.47
CA ASP A 902 -6.71 -51.75 -30.39
C ASP A 902 -5.30 -52.28 -30.73
N VAL A 903 -4.81 -52.00 -31.94
CA VAL A 903 -3.63 -52.63 -32.55
C VAL A 903 -2.60 -51.58 -32.93
N LYS A 904 -1.36 -51.74 -32.46
CA LYS A 904 -0.22 -50.87 -32.83
C LYS A 904 0.06 -50.92 -34.34
N LYS A 905 0.30 -49.77 -34.96
CA LYS A 905 0.66 -49.66 -36.38
C LYS A 905 2.12 -49.21 -36.54
N LYS A 906 2.86 -49.86 -37.44
CA LYS A 906 4.27 -49.52 -37.74
C LYS A 906 4.34 -48.08 -38.28
N GLY A 907 5.26 -47.26 -37.78
CA GLY A 907 5.38 -45.85 -38.16
C GLY A 907 4.27 -44.91 -37.62
N ARG A 908 3.49 -45.34 -36.62
CA ARG A 908 2.48 -44.50 -35.94
C ARG A 908 2.66 -44.58 -34.41
N PRO A 909 2.19 -43.57 -33.65
CA PRO A 909 2.17 -43.62 -32.19
C PRO A 909 1.38 -44.82 -31.63
N ASP A 910 1.65 -45.18 -30.38
CA ASP A 910 0.94 -46.26 -29.68
C ASP A 910 -0.56 -45.97 -29.50
N PRO A 911 -1.44 -46.99 -29.45
CA PRO A 911 -2.90 -46.81 -29.47
C PRO A 911 -3.45 -46.23 -28.16
N TYR A 912 -3.25 -44.92 -27.97
CA TYR A 912 -3.81 -44.12 -26.88
C TYR A 912 -4.77 -43.04 -27.42
N ALA A 913 -5.65 -42.54 -26.55
CA ALA A 913 -6.63 -41.51 -26.90
C ALA A 913 -5.97 -40.11 -26.96
N TYR A 914 -5.18 -39.85 -28.01
CA TYR A 914 -4.57 -38.54 -28.23
C TYR A 914 -5.62 -37.46 -28.49
N ILE A 915 -5.49 -36.33 -27.77
CA ILE A 915 -6.44 -35.22 -27.84
C ILE A 915 -5.72 -34.03 -28.50
N PRO A 916 -5.97 -33.74 -29.80
CA PRO A 916 -5.24 -32.69 -30.50
C PRO A 916 -5.49 -31.33 -29.88
N LEU A 917 -4.44 -30.68 -29.40
CA LEU A 917 -4.45 -29.28 -29.00
C LEU A 917 -4.68 -28.42 -30.25
N ASN A 918 -5.45 -27.34 -30.10
CA ASN A 918 -5.80 -26.46 -31.21
C ASN A 918 -6.08 -25.07 -30.62
N ARG A 919 -5.57 -24.00 -31.25
CA ARG A 919 -5.62 -22.62 -30.75
C ARG A 919 -7.05 -22.16 -30.41
N SER A 920 -8.07 -22.68 -31.11
CA SER A 920 -9.49 -22.42 -30.84
C SER A 920 -10.04 -23.00 -29.51
N LYS A 921 -9.33 -23.95 -28.88
CA LYS A 921 -9.69 -24.57 -27.58
C LYS A 921 -9.14 -23.81 -26.37
N LEU A 922 -8.13 -22.95 -26.56
CA LEU A 922 -7.53 -22.14 -25.48
C LEU A 922 -8.34 -20.88 -25.13
N ASN A 923 -9.35 -20.52 -25.93
CA ASN A 923 -10.21 -19.37 -25.68
C ASN A 923 -11.10 -19.59 -24.42
N ARG A 924 -10.95 -18.73 -23.40
CA ARG A 924 -11.69 -18.78 -22.11
C ARG A 924 -13.18 -19.08 -22.29
N ARG A 925 -13.88 -18.45 -23.24
CA ARG A 925 -15.34 -18.61 -23.46
C ARG A 925 -15.78 -20.03 -23.88
N LYS A 926 -14.85 -20.94 -24.22
CA LYS A 926 -15.17 -22.35 -24.56
C LYS A 926 -14.78 -23.37 -23.47
N LYS A 927 -14.22 -22.91 -22.34
CA LYS A 927 -13.65 -23.76 -21.27
C LYS A 927 -14.64 -24.74 -20.65
N MET A 928 -15.85 -24.31 -20.27
CA MET A 928 -16.88 -25.21 -19.68
C MET A 928 -17.29 -26.33 -20.63
N LYS A 929 -17.57 -26.02 -21.91
CA LYS A 929 -18.02 -27.01 -22.91
C LYS A 929 -16.95 -28.08 -23.17
N LEU A 930 -15.68 -27.70 -23.13
CA LEU A 930 -14.55 -28.63 -23.18
C LEU A 930 -14.46 -29.48 -21.92
N GLN A 931 -14.51 -28.87 -20.72
CA GLN A 931 -14.51 -29.62 -19.44
C GLN A 931 -15.62 -30.68 -19.37
N GLY A 932 -16.81 -30.39 -19.89
CA GLY A 932 -17.90 -31.37 -20.00
C GLY A 932 -17.52 -32.59 -20.84
N GLN A 933 -16.89 -32.37 -22.00
CA GLN A 933 -16.41 -33.45 -22.88
C GLN A 933 -15.28 -34.28 -22.22
N PHE A 934 -14.31 -33.63 -21.56
CA PHE A 934 -13.25 -34.33 -20.82
C PHE A 934 -13.82 -35.17 -19.67
N LYS A 935 -14.76 -34.63 -18.87
CA LYS A 935 -15.46 -35.39 -17.80
C LYS A 935 -16.24 -36.59 -18.36
N GLY A 936 -16.84 -36.46 -19.55
CA GLY A 936 -17.48 -37.57 -20.26
C GLY A 936 -16.49 -38.67 -20.65
N LEU A 937 -15.36 -38.31 -21.25
CA LEU A 937 -14.31 -39.25 -21.67
C LEU A 937 -13.73 -40.03 -20.47
N VAL A 938 -13.46 -39.35 -19.36
CA VAL A 938 -12.96 -39.98 -18.12
C VAL A 938 -14.00 -40.93 -17.49
N LYS A 939 -15.30 -40.58 -17.53
CA LYS A 939 -16.37 -41.51 -17.11
C LYS A 939 -16.45 -42.75 -18.01
N ALA A 940 -16.28 -42.61 -19.32
CA ALA A 940 -16.25 -43.73 -20.25
C ALA A 940 -15.06 -44.66 -19.99
N ALA A 941 -13.85 -44.10 -19.80
CA ALA A 941 -12.64 -44.86 -19.47
C ALA A 941 -12.79 -45.63 -18.14
N ARG A 942 -13.36 -45.02 -17.09
CA ARG A 942 -13.65 -45.69 -15.81
C ARG A 942 -14.68 -46.84 -15.94
N ARG A 943 -15.70 -46.70 -16.80
CA ARG A 943 -16.61 -47.82 -17.12
C ARG A 943 -15.88 -48.95 -17.85
N GLY A 944 -15.02 -48.61 -18.81
CA GLY A 944 -14.23 -49.59 -19.56
C GLY A 944 -13.32 -50.44 -18.66
N SER A 945 -12.57 -49.80 -17.75
CA SER A 945 -11.70 -50.52 -16.82
C SER A 945 -12.48 -51.39 -15.82
N GLN A 946 -13.64 -50.93 -15.34
CA GLN A 946 -14.52 -51.74 -14.48
C GLN A 946 -15.07 -52.99 -15.20
N VAL A 947 -15.43 -52.89 -16.48
CA VAL A 947 -15.87 -54.04 -17.28
C VAL A 947 -14.71 -55.01 -17.52
N GLY A 948 -13.52 -54.51 -17.90
CA GLY A 948 -12.32 -55.35 -18.05
C GLY A 948 -11.96 -56.09 -16.75
N HIS A 949 -12.07 -55.42 -15.60
CA HIS A 949 -11.80 -56.04 -14.30
C HIS A 949 -12.85 -57.08 -13.88
N LYS A 950 -14.11 -56.95 -14.34
CA LYS A 950 -15.14 -57.99 -14.17
C LYS A 950 -14.89 -59.21 -15.06
N ASN A 951 -14.51 -59.02 -16.32
CA ASN A 951 -14.19 -60.13 -17.23
C ASN A 951 -12.97 -60.93 -16.74
N ARG A 952 -11.89 -60.23 -16.33
CA ARG A 952 -10.70 -60.86 -15.73
C ARG A 952 -10.94 -61.55 -14.36
N ARG A 953 -12.15 -61.44 -13.81
CA ARG A 953 -12.66 -62.21 -12.64
C ARG A 953 -13.54 -63.40 -13.04
N LYS A 954 -14.07 -63.45 -14.27
CA LYS A 954 -14.69 -64.66 -14.85
C LYS A 954 -13.64 -65.63 -15.36
N ASP A 955 -12.61 -65.13 -16.07
CA ASP A 955 -11.48 -65.91 -16.61
C ASP A 955 -10.51 -66.45 -15.51
N ARG A 956 -10.99 -66.55 -14.26
CA ARG A 956 -10.27 -66.98 -13.05
C ARG A 956 -11.16 -67.78 -12.09
N ARG A 957 -12.19 -68.44 -12.64
CA ARG A 957 -12.84 -69.61 -12.05
C ARG A 957 -12.54 -70.79 -12.99
N PRO A 958 -12.33 -72.01 -12.45
CA PRO A 958 -11.95 -73.17 -13.25
C PRO A 958 -13.02 -73.53 -14.28
#